data_AF-A0A2P0B275-F1
#
_entry.id   AF-A0A2P0B275-F1
#
_cell.length_a   1.000
_cell.length_b   1.000
_cell.length_c   1.000
_cell.angle_alpha   90.00
_cell.angle_beta   90.00
_cell.angle_gamma   90.00
#
_symmetry.space_group_name_H-M   'P 1'
#
loop_
_entity.id
_entity.type
_entity.pdbx_description
1 polymer ?
#
loop_
_entity_poly.entity_id
_entity_poly.type
_entity_poly.pdbx_seq_one_letter_code
_entity_poly.pdbx_strand_id
1 'polypeptide(L)'
;MPDGVQGSSATTTNVSVPGSYTGEAIDTSGDHDWYRVFLTAGQTYSFTTSAPQSGSGVDTILTLRDANGNQIATNDDIAYPGNTYSQIRFTATTSGGYYLDVGAYSTGTGGYTLTTALAEALPIFTNDQISDQLTSGYWGGSTRRWNVAPGGTITVNLTGLTTEGQFLAREALNLWTDVTGINFSEITTSAQITFDDNESGAFAGGSTSNGFFTGNSRVNVSTDWLTNYGTTLNTYSFQTYIHEIGHALGLGHGGNYNGSADYPADALYQNDSWNTTIMSYFSPGENTYFSQQGFTYQYTITPMVADIISTNGGLYASYSGTRTGDTTYGFNNTSGRAVYDASVNANATVAIIDHGGIDTLDYSFTNASYTQLINLNPEVFGNTRGRVGNLVIARGTVIENAIGGAGSDTLIGNIADNILRGNAGNDTIDGGVGTDTAVFSGNRADYTITNLSGGRVQVSGPDGTDTLSSIERLMFNDMVLGRSGASFGNATQAYAGFGYSQSAGAWSDDTTYPRIAQDMNGDGRADLVGFGGDGVYVALSNGSGGFGNAFLAYNSFGASQTGGGWSSNDVYPRTIADVNGDGRVDLIGFGSAGVYVALGQAPSGGQQLAFGDVALVYNGFGASDAAGGWTNDSTYPRTVADVNGDGRADLIGFGAAGVYVSLGQANGTFGATNLALNGFGASDSGGGWSSVDRFPRQIADVNGDGRADIVGFGGNGAYVSLGQADGTFGSTILGIAGFGYSAAGGGWASDDTYPRRVADVNGDGYADIVGFGSGGAFVSLSQGDGTFASPVLAIASYGASDAAGGWTSNDRFVRTIADVDGDGLGDIVGFGGDYTYVSYGGSDFTQVQATSGELQFAAEAAANAANLANRGVEIEPDLTIPVEQYSGCPCGAGSCSHGYDDAVGALQNLGEGDGAFVAENPADVFYPVADYVPSQAVEGIMFADGNFAAPGMMFMGGGRGGMIDPDPVLIY
;
A
#
# COMPACT_ATOMS: atom_id res chain seq x y z
N MET A 1 34.15 -26.67 44.34
CA MET A 1 35.61 -26.90 44.45
C MET A 1 36.20 -25.66 45.17
N PRO A 2 37.47 -25.22 45.04
CA PRO A 2 37.71 -23.78 45.01
C PRO A 2 37.02 -23.24 43.73
N ASP A 3 36.29 -22.14 43.86
CA ASP A 3 35.67 -21.42 42.73
C ASP A 3 36.72 -21.12 41.62
N GLY A 4 36.32 -21.36 40.37
CA GLY A 4 37.17 -21.21 39.18
C GLY A 4 37.16 -19.83 38.54
N VAL A 5 36.11 -19.01 38.75
CA VAL A 5 35.95 -17.67 38.15
C VAL A 5 35.37 -16.69 39.17
N GLN A 6 36.26 -16.06 39.94
CA GLN A 6 35.91 -15.14 41.02
C GLN A 6 34.80 -14.11 40.68
N GLY A 7 33.67 -14.19 41.41
CA GLY A 7 32.52 -13.27 41.35
C GLY A 7 32.74 -11.85 41.84
N SER A 8 33.70 -11.12 41.26
CA SER A 8 33.94 -9.70 41.54
C SER A 8 34.80 -9.04 40.46
N SER A 9 34.92 -7.71 40.50
CA SER A 9 35.80 -6.93 39.63
C SER A 9 37.31 -7.24 39.76
N ALA A 10 37.71 -8.09 40.71
CA ALA A 10 39.06 -8.64 40.82
C ALA A 10 39.32 -9.87 39.92
N THR A 11 38.29 -10.36 39.20
CA THR A 11 38.43 -11.44 38.21
C THR A 11 39.56 -11.15 37.21
N THR A 12 40.30 -12.20 36.86
CA THR A 12 41.33 -12.14 35.81
C THR A 12 40.91 -12.86 34.52
N THR A 13 39.71 -13.43 34.49
CA THR A 13 39.15 -14.14 33.34
C THR A 13 38.58 -13.13 32.34
N ASN A 14 39.02 -13.22 31.08
CA ASN A 14 38.59 -12.33 30.00
C ASN A 14 37.88 -13.12 28.90
N VAL A 15 36.86 -12.52 28.27
CA VAL A 15 36.17 -13.05 27.10
C VAL A 15 36.31 -12.08 25.91
N SER A 16 36.53 -12.61 24.71
CA SER A 16 36.65 -11.83 23.47
C SER A 16 35.28 -11.59 22.83
N VAL A 17 35.17 -10.61 21.93
CA VAL A 17 34.01 -10.51 21.03
C VAL A 17 34.47 -10.62 19.57
N PRO A 18 33.92 -11.55 18.76
CA PRO A 18 33.10 -12.68 19.20
C PRO A 18 33.91 -13.66 20.08
N GLY A 19 33.19 -14.48 20.84
CA GLY A 19 33.78 -15.45 21.76
C GLY A 19 32.73 -16.37 22.37
N SER A 20 33.16 -17.53 22.83
CA SER A 20 32.33 -18.43 23.64
C SER A 20 33.19 -19.05 24.73
N TYR A 21 32.64 -19.13 25.93
CA TYR A 21 33.28 -19.64 27.13
C TYR A 21 32.36 -20.66 27.78
N THR A 22 32.79 -21.92 27.79
CA THR A 22 32.17 -22.97 28.60
C THR A 22 33.03 -23.14 29.84
N GLY A 23 32.60 -22.55 30.94
CA GLY A 23 33.31 -22.53 32.21
C GLY A 23 33.12 -23.80 33.02
N GLU A 24 33.59 -23.76 34.28
CA GLU A 24 33.08 -24.70 35.28
C GLU A 24 31.62 -24.34 35.62
N ALA A 25 30.96 -25.18 36.42
CA ALA A 25 29.56 -24.96 36.78
C ALA A 25 29.41 -23.87 37.84
N ILE A 26 28.22 -23.26 37.94
CA ILE A 26 27.78 -22.57 39.16
C ILE A 26 27.89 -23.59 40.29
N ASP A 27 28.89 -23.42 41.15
CA ASP A 27 29.52 -24.50 41.92
C ASP A 27 28.83 -24.68 43.28
N THR A 28 28.22 -23.60 43.78
CA THR A 28 27.38 -23.55 44.98
C THR A 28 26.19 -22.59 44.82
N SER A 29 25.18 -22.71 45.67
CA SER A 29 24.02 -21.79 45.65
C SER A 29 24.46 -20.36 45.99
N GLY A 30 24.19 -19.40 45.09
CA GLY A 30 24.61 -18.00 45.23
C GLY A 30 26.06 -17.73 44.76
N ASP A 31 26.63 -18.65 43.99
CA ASP A 31 27.87 -18.47 43.26
C ASP A 31 27.65 -17.64 41.97
N HIS A 32 28.69 -16.91 41.56
CA HIS A 32 28.62 -15.91 40.49
C HIS A 32 29.96 -15.83 39.75
N ASP A 33 29.96 -16.08 38.45
CA ASP A 33 31.16 -16.05 37.61
C ASP A 33 31.29 -14.71 36.87
N TRP A 34 32.32 -13.91 37.18
CA TRP A 34 32.54 -12.63 36.50
C TRP A 34 33.58 -12.74 35.38
N TYR A 35 33.17 -12.41 34.17
CA TYR A 35 34.00 -12.36 32.96
C TYR A 35 34.23 -10.92 32.52
N ARG A 36 35.49 -10.54 32.32
CA ARG A 36 35.83 -9.21 31.79
C ARG A 36 35.72 -9.19 30.26
N VAL A 37 34.99 -8.22 29.71
CA VAL A 37 34.82 -8.02 28.27
C VAL A 37 35.20 -6.59 27.89
N PHE A 38 35.75 -6.38 26.69
CA PHE A 38 36.09 -5.05 26.17
C PHE A 38 35.14 -4.67 25.02
N LEU A 39 34.42 -3.57 25.19
CA LEU A 39 33.41 -3.09 24.25
C LEU A 39 33.83 -1.75 23.63
N THR A 40 33.31 -1.47 22.44
CA THR A 40 33.55 -0.24 21.67
C THR A 40 32.27 0.60 21.61
N ALA A 41 32.37 1.90 21.88
CA ALA A 41 31.24 2.81 21.83
C ALA A 41 30.52 2.78 20.46
N GLY A 42 29.20 2.79 20.47
CA GLY A 42 28.33 2.75 19.28
C GLY A 42 28.18 1.37 18.64
N GLN A 43 28.76 0.30 19.21
CA GLN A 43 28.53 -1.07 18.77
C GLN A 43 27.50 -1.77 19.66
N THR A 44 26.59 -2.54 19.04
CA THR A 44 25.64 -3.40 19.74
C THR A 44 26.19 -4.81 19.88
N TYR A 45 26.08 -5.35 21.08
CA TYR A 45 26.60 -6.65 21.49
C TYR A 45 25.46 -7.56 21.95
N SER A 46 25.62 -8.86 21.74
CA SER A 46 24.76 -9.89 22.33
C SER A 46 25.60 -10.78 23.23
N PHE A 47 25.12 -10.96 24.47
CA PHE A 47 25.70 -11.82 25.48
C PHE A 47 24.62 -12.83 25.85
N THR A 48 24.87 -14.12 25.60
CA THR A 48 23.83 -15.17 25.66
C THR A 48 24.36 -16.35 26.44
N THR A 49 23.64 -16.83 27.44
CA THR A 49 23.93 -18.10 28.12
C THR A 49 23.15 -19.23 27.47
N SER A 50 23.59 -20.48 27.67
CA SER A 50 23.00 -21.65 27.02
C SER A 50 23.42 -22.94 27.74
N ALA A 51 22.72 -24.04 27.45
CA ALA A 51 23.07 -25.36 27.95
C ALA A 51 24.51 -25.76 27.55
N PRO A 52 25.32 -26.35 28.45
CA PRO A 52 26.61 -26.89 28.08
C PRO A 52 26.45 -28.07 27.11
N GLN A 53 27.42 -28.30 26.23
CA GLN A 53 27.37 -29.37 25.20
C GLN A 53 27.13 -30.80 25.74
N SER A 54 27.30 -31.03 27.05
CA SER A 54 26.88 -32.26 27.72
C SER A 54 26.52 -32.00 29.18
N GLY A 55 25.28 -32.27 29.56
CA GLY A 55 24.77 -32.14 30.94
C GLY A 55 23.36 -31.53 30.99
N SER A 56 22.81 -31.40 32.20
CA SER A 56 21.71 -30.46 32.47
C SER A 56 22.33 -29.11 32.83
N GLY A 57 21.97 -28.05 32.10
CA GLY A 57 22.39 -26.70 32.47
C GLY A 57 21.63 -26.15 33.68
N VAL A 58 22.14 -25.05 34.23
CA VAL A 58 21.45 -24.29 35.29
C VAL A 58 20.56 -23.22 34.68
N ASP A 59 19.46 -22.92 35.36
CA ASP A 59 18.62 -21.74 35.19
C ASP A 59 19.45 -20.49 35.54
N THR A 60 19.88 -19.74 34.52
CA THR A 60 20.89 -18.68 34.67
C THR A 60 20.29 -17.30 34.96
N ILE A 61 21.09 -16.44 35.58
CA ILE A 61 20.89 -14.99 35.53
C ILE A 61 22.17 -14.34 35.02
N LEU A 62 22.06 -13.51 33.98
CA LEU A 62 23.17 -12.77 33.39
C LEU A 62 23.03 -11.29 33.77
N THR A 63 24.11 -10.69 34.27
CA THR A 63 24.15 -9.28 34.63
C THR A 63 25.34 -8.61 33.93
N LEU A 64 25.05 -7.57 33.13
CA LEU A 64 26.07 -6.69 32.57
C LEU A 64 26.42 -5.60 33.58
N ARG A 65 27.72 -5.37 33.79
CA ARG A 65 28.24 -4.39 34.76
C ARG A 65 29.26 -3.44 34.15
N ASP A 66 29.31 -2.22 34.68
CA ASP A 66 30.26 -1.18 34.29
C ASP A 66 31.70 -1.48 34.75
N ALA A 67 32.65 -0.62 34.38
CA ALA A 67 34.05 -0.74 34.76
C ALA A 67 34.30 -0.73 36.29
N ASN A 68 33.35 -0.24 37.10
CA ASN A 68 33.41 -0.18 38.55
C ASN A 68 32.71 -1.39 39.23
N GLY A 69 31.95 -2.19 38.48
CA GLY A 69 31.13 -3.30 38.97
C GLY A 69 29.66 -2.95 39.24
N ASN A 70 29.21 -1.73 38.93
CA ASN A 70 27.80 -1.34 39.02
C ASN A 70 27.00 -2.06 37.94
N GLN A 71 25.79 -2.53 38.28
CA GLN A 71 24.88 -3.14 37.31
C GLN A 71 24.39 -2.13 36.27
N ILE A 72 24.42 -2.52 35.00
CA ILE A 72 23.88 -1.76 33.86
C ILE A 72 22.57 -2.41 33.38
N ALA A 73 22.61 -3.72 33.13
CA ALA A 73 21.47 -4.50 32.66
C ALA A 73 21.51 -5.89 33.32
N THR A 74 20.36 -6.55 33.43
CA THR A 74 20.24 -7.93 33.90
C THR A 74 19.09 -8.60 33.16
N ASN A 75 19.21 -9.90 32.93
CA ASN A 75 18.19 -10.74 32.32
C ASN A 75 18.36 -12.15 32.92
N ASP A 76 17.27 -12.85 33.16
CA ASP A 76 17.21 -14.23 33.60
C ASP A 76 16.80 -15.16 32.45
N ASP A 77 15.70 -14.86 31.75
CA ASP A 77 15.17 -15.67 30.64
C ASP A 77 15.24 -14.99 29.26
N ILE A 78 15.67 -15.75 28.24
CA ILE A 78 15.55 -15.41 26.80
C ILE A 78 14.09 -15.46 26.34
N ALA A 79 13.33 -16.42 26.87
CA ALA A 79 11.92 -16.59 26.51
C ALA A 79 11.18 -17.37 27.61
N TYR A 80 10.31 -16.67 28.34
CA TYR A 80 9.41 -17.28 29.32
C TYR A 80 8.01 -17.50 28.71
N PRO A 81 7.40 -18.70 28.84
CA PRO A 81 7.95 -19.92 29.40
C PRO A 81 8.68 -20.76 28.34
N GLY A 82 9.89 -21.26 28.65
CA GLY A 82 10.50 -22.37 27.90
C GLY A 82 12.02 -22.32 27.74
N ASN A 83 12.64 -21.14 27.83
CA ASN A 83 14.09 -20.98 27.71
C ASN A 83 14.66 -20.22 28.92
N THR A 84 14.99 -20.98 29.97
CA THR A 84 15.56 -20.50 31.25
C THR A 84 17.07 -20.21 31.16
N TYR A 85 17.50 -19.66 30.03
CA TYR A 85 18.84 -19.16 29.85
C TYR A 85 18.75 -17.70 29.48
N SER A 86 19.65 -16.89 30.01
CA SER A 86 19.62 -15.44 29.88
C SER A 86 20.28 -14.91 28.61
N GLN A 87 19.81 -13.76 28.11
CA GLN A 87 20.45 -12.96 27.07
C GLN A 87 20.39 -11.45 27.41
N ILE A 88 21.50 -10.76 27.19
CA ILE A 88 21.56 -9.29 27.19
C ILE A 88 21.98 -8.83 25.81
N ARG A 89 21.16 -7.97 25.19
CA ARG A 89 21.53 -7.16 24.04
C ARG A 89 21.88 -5.75 24.53
N PHE A 90 23.02 -5.21 24.12
CA PHE A 90 23.54 -3.95 24.69
C PHE A 90 24.35 -3.13 23.69
N THR A 91 23.96 -1.86 23.49
CA THR A 91 24.75 -0.88 22.74
C THR A 91 25.69 -0.13 23.68
N ALA A 92 27.00 -0.33 23.52
CA ALA A 92 27.97 0.31 24.41
C ALA A 92 28.00 1.83 24.20
N THR A 93 27.77 2.60 25.26
CA THR A 93 27.84 4.07 25.23
C THR A 93 29.27 4.60 25.38
N THR A 94 30.16 3.81 25.99
CA THR A 94 31.58 4.13 26.16
C THR A 94 32.48 2.95 25.80
N SER A 95 33.62 3.23 25.15
CA SER A 95 34.64 2.21 24.87
C SER A 95 35.42 1.91 26.14
N GLY A 96 35.49 0.64 26.55
CA GLY A 96 36.09 0.29 27.83
C GLY A 96 35.93 -1.18 28.23
N GLY A 97 36.36 -1.49 29.45
CA GLY A 97 36.15 -2.80 30.06
C GLY A 97 34.86 -2.83 30.86
N TYR A 98 34.06 -3.86 30.64
CA TYR A 98 32.80 -4.19 31.31
C TYR A 98 32.94 -5.59 31.94
N TYR A 99 31.97 -6.00 32.77
CA TYR A 99 31.91 -7.37 33.28
C TYR A 99 30.57 -8.02 32.94
N LEU A 100 30.62 -9.30 32.56
CA LEU A 100 29.48 -10.20 32.41
C LEU A 100 29.49 -11.12 33.63
N ASP A 101 28.48 -10.98 34.48
CA ASP A 101 28.29 -11.70 35.73
C ASP A 101 27.21 -12.77 35.53
N VAL A 102 27.59 -14.04 35.55
CA VAL A 102 26.68 -15.18 35.38
C VAL A 102 26.46 -15.85 36.73
N GLY A 103 25.22 -15.89 37.20
CA GLY A 103 24.80 -16.66 38.36
C GLY A 103 23.71 -17.67 38.00
N ALA A 104 23.15 -18.33 39.01
CA ALA A 104 21.86 -19.01 38.90
C ALA A 104 20.73 -18.08 39.36
N TYR A 105 19.57 -18.10 38.69
CA TYR A 105 18.40 -17.31 39.09
C TYR A 105 17.90 -17.66 40.51
N SER A 106 18.02 -18.94 40.89
CA SER A 106 17.60 -19.48 42.18
C SER A 106 18.75 -20.22 42.89
N THR A 107 18.46 -21.16 43.79
CA THR A 107 19.49 -21.98 44.47
C THR A 107 20.05 -23.10 43.58
N GLY A 108 19.95 -22.96 42.25
CA GLY A 108 20.43 -23.93 41.27
C GLY A 108 21.96 -23.99 41.22
N THR A 109 22.48 -25.14 40.78
CA THR A 109 23.90 -25.36 40.49
C THR A 109 24.00 -26.21 39.23
N GLY A 110 24.92 -25.88 38.33
CA GLY A 110 25.03 -26.57 37.04
C GLY A 110 25.87 -25.79 36.03
N GLY A 111 26.21 -26.44 34.92
CA GLY A 111 27.02 -25.84 33.86
C GLY A 111 26.21 -24.89 32.97
N TYR A 112 26.91 -23.99 32.29
CA TYR A 112 26.39 -23.14 31.24
C TYR A 112 27.49 -22.85 30.21
N THR A 113 27.11 -22.32 29.06
CA THR A 113 28.03 -21.76 28.06
C THR A 113 27.65 -20.30 27.81
N LEU A 114 28.56 -19.38 28.15
CA LEU A 114 28.44 -17.95 27.85
C LEU A 114 28.98 -17.69 26.44
N THR A 115 28.14 -17.15 25.57
CA THR A 115 28.50 -16.72 24.21
C THR A 115 28.39 -15.21 24.11
N THR A 116 29.33 -14.61 23.38
CA THR A 116 29.49 -13.16 23.24
C THR A 116 29.71 -12.84 21.77
N ALA A 117 28.93 -11.92 21.21
CA ALA A 117 28.94 -11.59 19.80
C ALA A 117 28.67 -10.09 19.57
N LEU A 118 28.97 -9.60 18.37
CA LEU A 118 28.26 -8.43 17.85
C LEU A 118 26.81 -8.87 17.62
N ALA A 119 25.85 -8.05 18.01
CA ALA A 119 24.45 -8.37 17.82
C ALA A 119 24.09 -8.15 16.35
N GLU A 120 23.46 -9.14 15.72
CA GLU A 120 22.87 -8.95 14.38
C GLU A 120 21.78 -7.87 14.46
N ALA A 121 21.60 -7.11 13.37
CA ALA A 121 20.51 -6.14 13.29
C ALA A 121 19.17 -6.87 13.50
N LEU A 122 18.29 -6.32 14.33
CA LEU A 122 16.94 -6.86 14.48
C LEU A 122 16.23 -6.78 13.11
N PRO A 123 15.37 -7.75 12.75
CA PRO A 123 14.54 -7.64 11.56
C PRO A 123 13.52 -6.49 11.71
N ILE A 124 12.96 -6.04 10.59
CA ILE A 124 11.69 -5.29 10.56
C ILE A 124 10.61 -6.32 10.30
N PHE A 125 9.54 -6.32 11.08
CA PHE A 125 8.41 -7.25 10.91
C PHE A 125 7.28 -6.62 10.11
N THR A 126 6.60 -7.41 9.28
CA THR A 126 5.28 -7.04 8.73
C THR A 126 4.21 -7.11 9.81
N ASN A 127 3.06 -6.45 9.62
CA ASN A 127 1.95 -6.54 10.57
C ASN A 127 1.44 -7.99 10.79
N ASP A 128 1.59 -8.86 9.78
CA ASP A 128 1.31 -10.30 9.91
C ASP A 128 2.30 -11.03 10.81
N GLN A 129 3.60 -10.73 10.71
CA GLN A 129 4.62 -11.29 11.60
C GLN A 129 4.46 -10.79 13.05
N ILE A 130 4.02 -9.54 13.23
CA ILE A 130 3.62 -9.03 14.54
C ILE A 130 2.37 -9.80 15.03
N SER A 131 1.36 -10.00 14.18
CA SER A 131 0.17 -10.78 14.51
C SER A 131 0.50 -12.23 14.93
N ASP A 132 1.40 -12.91 14.23
CA ASP A 132 1.87 -14.24 14.64
C ASP A 132 2.53 -14.23 16.02
N GLN A 133 3.33 -13.21 16.33
CA GLN A 133 3.92 -13.02 17.66
C GLN A 133 2.87 -12.75 18.74
N LEU A 134 1.92 -11.84 18.49
CA LEU A 134 0.84 -11.48 19.42
C LEU A 134 -0.12 -12.67 19.67
N THR A 135 -0.47 -13.43 18.64
CA THR A 135 -1.48 -14.49 18.76
C THR A 135 -0.93 -15.84 19.19
N SER A 136 0.35 -16.13 18.92
CA SER A 136 0.94 -17.47 19.10
C SER A 136 2.36 -17.44 19.66
N GLY A 137 3.24 -16.57 19.14
CA GLY A 137 4.66 -16.51 19.50
C GLY A 137 4.91 -16.27 20.99
N TYR A 138 4.35 -15.19 21.53
CA TYR A 138 4.39 -14.84 22.96
C TYR A 138 3.86 -15.97 23.86
N TRP A 139 2.90 -16.75 23.36
CA TRP A 139 2.27 -17.85 24.11
C TRP A 139 2.97 -19.21 23.94
N GLY A 140 4.16 -19.25 23.31
CA GLY A 140 4.92 -20.49 23.10
C GLY A 140 4.33 -21.39 22.00
N GLY A 141 3.74 -20.80 20.96
CA GLY A 141 3.18 -21.50 19.81
C GLY A 141 1.75 -22.02 20.00
N SER A 142 1.00 -21.50 20.99
CA SER A 142 -0.38 -21.88 21.28
C SER A 142 -1.29 -20.66 21.39
N THR A 143 -2.31 -20.57 20.54
CA THR A 143 -3.27 -19.45 20.59
C THR A 143 -4.15 -19.50 21.84
N ARG A 144 -4.67 -18.34 22.25
CA ARG A 144 -5.61 -18.18 23.36
C ARG A 144 -6.79 -17.32 22.88
N ARG A 145 -8.02 -17.76 23.10
CA ARG A 145 -9.23 -16.99 22.72
C ARG A 145 -10.48 -17.43 23.47
N TRP A 146 -11.54 -16.63 23.39
CA TRP A 146 -12.88 -17.09 23.77
C TRP A 146 -13.50 -17.92 22.65
N ASN A 147 -14.34 -18.90 23.00
CA ASN A 147 -15.13 -19.64 22.01
C ASN A 147 -16.38 -18.83 21.65
N VAL A 148 -16.19 -17.78 20.86
CA VAL A 148 -17.22 -16.83 20.44
C VAL A 148 -16.94 -16.42 18.99
N ALA A 149 -17.99 -16.09 18.25
CA ALA A 149 -17.92 -15.57 16.88
C ALA A 149 -18.44 -14.12 16.85
N PRO A 150 -18.17 -13.34 15.78
CA PRO A 150 -18.78 -12.02 15.59
C PRO A 150 -20.31 -12.08 15.74
N GLY A 151 -20.89 -11.03 16.32
CA GLY A 151 -22.29 -10.99 16.77
C GLY A 151 -22.57 -11.76 18.08
N GLY A 152 -21.62 -12.54 18.58
CA GLY A 152 -21.69 -13.21 19.88
C GLY A 152 -21.54 -12.25 21.07
N THR A 153 -21.48 -12.79 22.29
CA THR A 153 -21.39 -11.98 23.52
C THR A 153 -20.38 -12.55 24.51
N ILE A 154 -19.55 -11.68 25.08
CA ILE A 154 -18.75 -11.94 26.28
C ILE A 154 -19.37 -11.15 27.44
N THR A 155 -19.57 -11.80 28.58
CA THR A 155 -20.03 -11.13 29.80
C THR A 155 -18.87 -10.44 30.52
N VAL A 156 -19.08 -9.18 30.91
CA VAL A 156 -18.10 -8.38 31.66
C VAL A 156 -18.69 -7.90 32.99
N ASN A 157 -17.86 -7.71 34.01
CA ASN A 157 -18.27 -7.08 35.27
C ASN A 157 -17.29 -5.96 35.63
N LEU A 158 -17.80 -4.72 35.59
CA LEU A 158 -17.04 -3.50 35.86
C LEU A 158 -17.24 -2.95 37.29
N THR A 159 -17.95 -3.68 38.16
CA THR A 159 -18.32 -3.17 39.50
C THR A 159 -17.16 -3.05 40.48
N GLY A 160 -15.99 -3.62 40.16
CA GLY A 160 -14.74 -3.42 40.88
C GLY A 160 -13.99 -2.13 40.50
N LEU A 161 -14.46 -1.37 39.51
CA LEU A 161 -13.84 -0.11 39.08
C LEU A 161 -14.57 1.13 39.64
N THR A 162 -13.78 2.17 39.92
CA THR A 162 -14.19 3.58 40.03
C THR A 162 -15.03 4.04 38.82
N THR A 163 -15.85 5.08 38.98
CA THR A 163 -16.74 5.60 37.91
C THR A 163 -15.96 5.98 36.65
N GLU A 164 -14.81 6.60 36.83
CA GLU A 164 -13.88 7.04 35.81
C GLU A 164 -13.21 5.83 35.13
N GLY A 165 -12.78 4.82 35.91
CA GLY A 165 -12.29 3.55 35.37
C GLY A 165 -13.34 2.80 34.55
N GLN A 166 -14.60 2.77 35.00
CA GLN A 166 -15.70 2.17 34.23
C GLN A 166 -15.96 2.90 32.92
N PHE A 167 -15.78 4.22 32.86
CA PHE A 167 -15.90 4.98 31.62
C PHE A 167 -14.80 4.57 30.62
N LEU A 168 -13.53 4.58 31.04
CA LEU A 168 -12.41 4.17 30.19
C LEU A 168 -12.53 2.71 29.73
N ALA A 169 -12.92 1.80 30.63
CA ALA A 169 -13.15 0.39 30.29
C ALA A 169 -14.27 0.21 29.25
N ARG A 170 -15.39 0.94 29.35
CA ARG A 170 -16.48 0.88 28.36
C ARG A 170 -16.04 1.35 26.99
N GLU A 171 -15.34 2.49 26.91
CA GLU A 171 -14.85 3.02 25.63
C GLU A 171 -13.81 2.07 25.00
N ALA A 172 -12.94 1.43 25.79
CA ALA A 172 -12.01 0.42 25.29
C ALA A 172 -12.72 -0.86 24.82
N LEU A 173 -13.76 -1.33 25.53
CA LEU A 173 -14.61 -2.45 25.09
C LEU A 173 -15.38 -2.14 23.80
N ASN A 174 -15.83 -0.90 23.60
CA ASN A 174 -16.47 -0.46 22.36
C ASN A 174 -15.51 -0.55 21.17
N LEU A 175 -14.24 -0.19 21.34
CA LEU A 175 -13.22 -0.33 20.29
C LEU A 175 -12.92 -1.79 19.96
N TRP A 176 -12.82 -2.66 20.97
CA TRP A 176 -12.69 -4.10 20.70
C TRP A 176 -13.95 -4.72 20.06
N THR A 177 -15.13 -4.16 20.30
CA THR A 177 -16.37 -4.52 19.56
C THR A 177 -16.27 -4.11 18.09
N ASP A 178 -15.75 -2.92 17.80
CA ASP A 178 -15.57 -2.42 16.42
C ASP A 178 -14.60 -3.29 15.61
N VAL A 179 -13.58 -3.86 16.26
CA VAL A 179 -12.60 -4.73 15.59
C VAL A 179 -13.11 -6.16 15.42
N THR A 180 -13.76 -6.73 16.45
CA THR A 180 -14.07 -8.18 16.49
C THR A 180 -15.53 -8.53 16.19
N GLY A 181 -16.43 -7.55 16.23
CA GLY A 181 -17.88 -7.76 16.23
C GLY A 181 -18.42 -8.48 17.47
N ILE A 182 -17.60 -8.72 18.51
CA ILE A 182 -18.03 -9.37 19.75
C ILE A 182 -18.66 -8.31 20.67
N ASN A 183 -19.88 -8.57 21.13
CA ASN A 183 -20.56 -7.68 22.06
C ASN A 183 -20.08 -7.93 23.50
N PHE A 184 -19.86 -6.87 24.28
CA PHE A 184 -19.59 -6.97 25.72
C PHE A 184 -20.84 -6.62 26.53
N SER A 185 -21.30 -7.55 27.37
CA SER A 185 -22.51 -7.39 28.19
C SER A 185 -22.17 -7.23 29.67
N GLU A 186 -22.40 -6.03 30.21
CA GLU A 186 -22.21 -5.75 31.64
C GLU A 186 -23.19 -6.52 32.52
N ILE A 187 -22.66 -7.26 33.49
CA ILE A 187 -23.40 -7.94 34.56
C ILE A 187 -22.72 -7.72 35.91
N THR A 188 -23.49 -7.77 36.99
CA THR A 188 -22.98 -7.55 38.37
C THR A 188 -22.66 -8.86 39.12
N THR A 189 -22.72 -9.99 38.43
CA THR A 189 -22.47 -11.34 38.97
C THR A 189 -21.14 -11.90 38.42
N SER A 190 -20.90 -13.22 38.56
CA SER A 190 -19.75 -13.88 37.94
C SER A 190 -19.81 -13.72 36.41
N ALA A 191 -18.79 -13.10 35.85
CA ALA A 191 -18.66 -12.80 34.42
C ALA A 191 -17.42 -13.49 33.81
N GLN A 192 -17.40 -13.59 32.48
CA GLN A 192 -16.25 -14.13 31.75
C GLN A 192 -15.01 -13.23 31.91
N ILE A 193 -15.18 -11.91 31.89
CA ILE A 193 -14.14 -10.94 32.23
C ILE A 193 -14.58 -10.11 33.45
N THR A 194 -13.74 -9.99 34.47
CA THR A 194 -13.99 -9.17 35.66
C THR A 194 -12.91 -8.11 35.80
N PHE A 195 -13.31 -6.86 36.01
CA PHE A 195 -12.42 -5.72 36.15
C PHE A 195 -12.32 -5.27 37.61
N ASP A 196 -11.13 -4.81 38.00
CA ASP A 196 -10.80 -4.36 39.35
C ASP A 196 -9.73 -3.25 39.30
N ASP A 197 -9.68 -2.39 40.32
CA ASP A 197 -8.68 -1.30 40.44
C ASP A 197 -7.98 -1.25 41.81
N ASN A 198 -8.15 -2.31 42.61
CA ASN A 198 -7.65 -2.40 43.99
C ASN A 198 -6.25 -3.05 44.16
N GLU A 199 -5.67 -3.64 43.11
CA GLU A 199 -4.30 -4.15 43.13
C GLU A 199 -3.33 -3.21 42.39
N SER A 200 -2.07 -3.21 42.84
CA SER A 200 -0.99 -2.41 42.26
C SER A 200 -0.67 -2.86 40.83
N GLY A 201 -0.41 -1.89 39.95
CA GLY A 201 -0.04 -2.13 38.55
C GLY A 201 -1.23 -2.25 37.62
N ALA A 202 -0.93 -2.65 36.38
CA ALA A 202 -1.90 -3.11 35.40
C ALA A 202 -1.52 -4.54 34.99
N PHE A 203 -2.51 -5.42 34.82
CA PHE A 203 -2.33 -6.77 34.32
C PHE A 203 -3.66 -7.43 33.95
N ALA A 204 -3.60 -8.40 33.05
CA ALA A 204 -4.72 -9.27 32.74
C ALA A 204 -4.30 -10.74 32.63
N GLY A 205 -5.23 -11.65 32.91
CA GLY A 205 -4.96 -13.08 32.84
C GLY A 205 -6.20 -13.93 32.97
N GLY A 206 -6.14 -15.17 32.47
CA GLY A 206 -7.23 -16.13 32.51
C GLY A 206 -6.71 -17.56 32.35
N SER A 207 -7.43 -18.54 32.92
CA SER A 207 -7.06 -19.95 32.78
C SER A 207 -7.48 -20.48 31.41
N THR A 208 -6.60 -21.20 30.71
CA THR A 208 -6.88 -21.75 29.37
C THR A 208 -6.86 -23.27 29.32
N SER A 209 -7.68 -23.85 28.44
CA SER A 209 -7.66 -25.28 28.09
C SER A 209 -7.84 -25.45 26.58
N ASN A 210 -6.95 -26.20 25.93
CA ASN A 210 -6.93 -26.43 24.47
C ASN A 210 -7.03 -25.14 23.63
N GLY A 211 -6.33 -24.08 24.05
CA GLY A 211 -6.32 -22.77 23.39
C GLY A 211 -7.56 -21.89 23.63
N PHE A 212 -8.51 -22.34 24.46
CA PHE A 212 -9.68 -21.55 24.84
C PHE A 212 -9.59 -21.06 26.28
N PHE A 213 -10.02 -19.83 26.55
CA PHE A 213 -10.25 -19.35 27.91
C PHE A 213 -11.35 -20.17 28.60
N THR A 214 -11.15 -20.43 29.89
CA THR A 214 -12.01 -21.27 30.72
C THR A 214 -12.27 -20.58 32.07
N GLY A 215 -13.54 -20.50 32.45
CA GLY A 215 -13.95 -19.80 33.66
C GLY A 215 -13.92 -18.29 33.50
N ASN A 216 -13.06 -17.62 34.26
CA ASN A 216 -12.97 -16.17 34.36
C ASN A 216 -11.56 -15.69 33.99
N SER A 217 -11.51 -14.56 33.28
CA SER A 217 -10.33 -13.72 33.12
C SER A 217 -10.49 -12.46 33.96
N ARG A 218 -9.41 -12.01 34.60
CA ARG A 218 -9.38 -10.76 35.35
C ARG A 218 -8.55 -9.73 34.60
N VAL A 219 -9.01 -8.49 34.62
CA VAL A 219 -8.31 -7.27 34.19
C VAL A 219 -8.16 -6.38 35.42
N ASN A 220 -6.95 -5.92 35.71
CA ASN A 220 -6.67 -4.96 36.78
C ASN A 220 -6.01 -3.72 36.20
N VAL A 221 -6.47 -2.54 36.58
CA VAL A 221 -5.79 -1.25 36.30
C VAL A 221 -5.90 -0.41 37.57
N SER A 222 -4.80 -0.28 38.33
CA SER A 222 -4.79 0.44 39.63
C SER A 222 -5.38 1.85 39.52
N THR A 223 -6.08 2.29 40.57
CA THR A 223 -6.46 3.71 40.76
C THR A 223 -5.28 4.69 40.69
N ASP A 224 -4.04 4.22 40.90
CA ASP A 224 -2.82 5.01 40.68
C ASP A 224 -2.64 5.41 39.21
N TRP A 225 -3.06 4.59 38.24
CA TRP A 225 -2.99 4.95 36.81
C TRP A 225 -3.84 6.19 36.54
N LEU A 226 -5.10 6.15 37.00
CA LEU A 226 -6.04 7.27 36.82
C LEU A 226 -5.54 8.56 37.49
N THR A 227 -4.84 8.42 38.62
CA THR A 227 -4.26 9.54 39.37
C THR A 227 -3.02 10.13 38.68
N ASN A 228 -2.17 9.28 38.10
CA ASN A 228 -0.88 9.69 37.52
C ASN A 228 -0.98 10.12 36.04
N TYR A 229 -1.90 9.51 35.27
CA TYR A 229 -2.00 9.71 33.83
C TYR A 229 -3.34 10.31 33.38
N GLY A 230 -4.35 10.37 34.26
CA GLY A 230 -5.63 11.04 34.01
C GLY A 230 -6.78 10.10 33.65
N THR A 231 -7.95 10.71 33.36
CA THR A 231 -9.23 10.01 33.21
C THR A 231 -9.95 10.32 31.90
N THR A 232 -9.26 10.94 30.93
CA THR A 232 -9.78 11.22 29.58
C THR A 232 -9.29 10.18 28.57
N LEU A 233 -9.84 10.18 27.36
CA LEU A 233 -9.49 9.20 26.33
C LEU A 233 -8.06 9.39 25.78
N ASN A 234 -7.55 10.62 25.76
CA ASN A 234 -6.15 10.88 25.41
C ASN A 234 -5.22 10.75 26.63
N THR A 235 -5.11 9.55 27.19
CA THR A 235 -4.26 9.26 28.35
C THR A 235 -3.63 7.88 28.28
N TYR A 236 -2.48 7.70 28.95
CA TYR A 236 -1.88 6.38 29.14
C TYR A 236 -2.79 5.43 29.93
N SER A 237 -3.69 5.94 30.80
CA SER A 237 -4.72 5.13 31.45
C SER A 237 -5.67 4.49 30.45
N PHE A 238 -6.15 5.24 29.46
CA PHE A 238 -7.04 4.69 28.43
C PHE A 238 -6.30 3.68 27.54
N GLN A 239 -5.08 4.00 27.09
CA GLN A 239 -4.22 3.07 26.36
C GLN A 239 -4.02 1.75 27.13
N THR A 240 -3.80 1.82 28.45
CA THR A 240 -3.68 0.65 29.34
C THR A 240 -4.98 -0.18 29.36
N TYR A 241 -6.16 0.45 29.44
CA TYR A 241 -7.42 -0.32 29.37
C TYR A 241 -7.58 -1.09 28.06
N ILE A 242 -7.20 -0.50 26.91
CA ILE A 242 -7.26 -1.21 25.61
C ILE A 242 -6.28 -2.39 25.61
N HIS A 243 -5.04 -2.17 26.08
CA HIS A 243 -3.99 -3.19 26.20
C HIS A 243 -4.42 -4.40 27.05
N GLU A 244 -4.87 -4.16 28.29
CA GLU A 244 -5.25 -5.25 29.20
C GLU A 244 -6.51 -6.02 28.74
N ILE A 245 -7.41 -5.35 28.01
CA ILE A 245 -8.53 -6.05 27.35
C ILE A 245 -8.02 -6.89 26.17
N GLY A 246 -7.00 -6.44 25.43
CA GLY A 246 -6.32 -7.23 24.40
C GLY A 246 -5.79 -8.56 24.94
N HIS A 247 -5.14 -8.54 26.11
CA HIS A 247 -4.75 -9.75 26.84
C HIS A 247 -5.94 -10.62 27.24
N ALA A 248 -7.02 -10.03 27.78
CA ALA A 248 -8.25 -10.76 28.15
C ALA A 248 -9.01 -11.33 26.93
N LEU A 249 -8.70 -10.86 25.72
CA LEU A 249 -9.17 -11.40 24.44
C LEU A 249 -8.20 -12.39 23.81
N GLY A 250 -6.93 -12.44 24.24
CA GLY A 250 -5.97 -13.47 23.87
C GLY A 250 -4.66 -12.99 23.24
N LEU A 251 -4.42 -11.68 23.12
CA LEU A 251 -3.16 -11.14 22.61
C LEU A 251 -2.04 -11.26 23.63
N GLY A 252 -0.82 -11.51 23.17
CA GLY A 252 0.43 -11.36 23.90
C GLY A 252 1.06 -9.98 23.72
N HIS A 253 2.32 -9.80 24.12
CA HIS A 253 3.09 -8.59 23.85
C HIS A 253 3.83 -8.65 22.51
N GLY A 254 4.26 -7.48 22.01
CA GLY A 254 5.11 -7.35 20.81
C GLY A 254 6.44 -8.10 20.90
N GLY A 255 6.98 -8.30 22.11
CA GLY A 255 8.15 -9.16 22.35
C GLY A 255 7.93 -10.14 23.51
N ASN A 256 8.98 -10.87 23.88
CA ASN A 256 8.92 -11.87 24.96
C ASN A 256 9.16 -11.28 26.37
N TYR A 257 8.88 -9.99 26.55
CA TYR A 257 8.98 -9.26 27.82
C TYR A 257 7.65 -9.28 28.59
N ASN A 258 7.70 -8.96 29.89
CA ASN A 258 6.51 -8.88 30.74
C ASN A 258 6.77 -8.00 31.98
N GLY A 259 5.85 -7.11 32.33
CA GLY A 259 5.92 -6.22 33.51
C GLY A 259 6.90 -5.05 33.39
N SER A 260 8.05 -5.24 32.73
CA SER A 260 8.98 -4.18 32.32
C SER A 260 9.80 -4.63 31.10
N ALA A 261 10.27 -3.69 30.29
CA ALA A 261 11.13 -3.94 29.14
C ALA A 261 12.05 -2.75 28.83
N ASP A 262 13.24 -3.00 28.28
CA ASP A 262 14.16 -2.02 27.68
C ASP A 262 14.31 -2.30 26.17
N TYR A 263 13.97 -1.33 25.32
CA TYR A 263 13.89 -1.55 23.86
C TYR A 263 15.20 -2.10 23.24
N PRO A 264 16.40 -1.57 23.56
CA PRO A 264 17.67 -2.14 23.10
C PRO A 264 17.96 -3.59 23.56
N ALA A 265 17.39 -4.03 24.68
CA ALA A 265 17.61 -5.34 25.27
C ALA A 265 16.58 -6.39 24.83
N ASP A 266 15.29 -6.04 24.89
CA ASP A 266 14.17 -6.99 24.93
C ASP A 266 13.31 -7.00 23.65
N ALA A 267 13.48 -6.04 22.74
CA ALA A 267 12.72 -5.99 21.48
C ALA A 267 13.13 -7.13 20.52
N LEU A 268 12.14 -7.83 19.95
CA LEU A 268 12.37 -8.91 18.99
C LEU A 268 12.61 -8.39 17.54
N TYR A 269 12.09 -7.21 17.22
CA TYR A 269 12.16 -6.58 15.90
C TYR A 269 12.21 -5.05 16.03
N GLN A 270 12.68 -4.36 14.99
CA GLN A 270 12.94 -2.91 15.03
C GLN A 270 11.67 -2.06 15.20
N ASN A 271 10.56 -2.47 14.60
CA ASN A 271 9.29 -1.74 14.65
C ASN A 271 8.34 -2.22 15.77
N ASP A 272 8.88 -2.79 16.85
CA ASP A 272 8.12 -3.06 18.09
C ASP A 272 7.86 -1.74 18.81
N SER A 273 6.66 -1.18 18.63
CA SER A 273 6.26 0.08 19.23
C SER A 273 4.73 0.23 19.28
N TRP A 274 4.24 1.15 20.13
CA TRP A 274 2.83 1.52 20.23
C TRP A 274 2.18 1.83 18.86
N ASN A 275 2.94 2.36 17.89
CA ASN A 275 2.44 2.65 16.55
C ASN A 275 2.02 1.40 15.76
N THR A 276 2.67 0.24 15.97
CA THR A 276 2.33 -1.01 15.24
C THR A 276 1.36 -1.88 16.01
N THR A 277 1.51 -1.94 17.35
CA THR A 277 0.63 -2.68 18.26
C THR A 277 0.53 -1.96 19.60
N ILE A 278 -0.69 -1.80 20.12
CA ILE A 278 -0.94 -1.29 21.48
C ILE A 278 -0.41 -2.23 22.56
N MET A 279 -0.10 -3.49 22.20
CA MET A 279 0.50 -4.50 23.07
C MET A 279 2.03 -4.35 23.23
N SER A 280 2.66 -3.40 22.53
CA SER A 280 4.07 -3.05 22.74
C SER A 280 4.27 -2.25 24.02
N TYR A 281 5.41 -2.43 24.68
CA TYR A 281 5.81 -1.57 25.81
C TYR A 281 6.52 -0.30 25.37
N PHE A 282 6.92 -0.18 24.10
CA PHE A 282 7.84 0.88 23.65
C PHE A 282 7.11 2.01 22.94
N SER A 283 7.18 3.22 23.49
CA SER A 283 6.72 4.41 22.79
C SER A 283 7.58 4.70 21.55
N PRO A 284 7.09 5.46 20.56
CA PRO A 284 7.92 5.90 19.43
C PRO A 284 9.14 6.75 19.83
N GLY A 285 9.19 7.26 21.07
CA GLY A 285 10.37 7.95 21.61
C GLY A 285 11.45 7.02 22.15
N GLU A 286 11.08 5.83 22.64
CA GLU A 286 12.01 4.79 23.11
C GLU A 286 12.44 3.86 21.97
N ASN A 287 11.50 3.56 21.07
CA ASN A 287 11.76 2.81 19.85
C ASN A 287 12.66 3.64 18.91
N THR A 288 13.87 3.14 18.62
CA THR A 288 14.83 3.88 17.79
C THR A 288 14.49 3.90 16.30
N TYR A 289 13.64 2.99 15.82
CA TYR A 289 13.24 2.91 14.42
C TYR A 289 12.28 4.05 14.05
N PHE A 290 11.25 4.29 14.87
CA PHE A 290 10.28 5.36 14.66
C PHE A 290 10.83 6.74 15.03
N SER A 291 11.56 6.89 16.14
CA SER A 291 12.17 8.17 16.51
C SER A 291 13.18 8.68 15.48
N GLN A 292 13.95 7.80 14.80
CA GLN A 292 14.85 8.20 13.71
C GLN A 292 14.11 8.66 12.45
N GLN A 293 12.87 8.24 12.27
CA GLN A 293 11.97 8.71 11.21
C GLN A 293 11.20 9.99 11.61
N GLY A 294 11.44 10.52 12.82
CA GLY A 294 10.81 11.75 13.31
C GLY A 294 9.39 11.57 13.85
N PHE A 295 8.93 10.32 14.08
CA PHE A 295 7.62 10.06 14.67
C PHE A 295 7.48 10.76 16.02
N THR A 296 6.33 11.42 16.23
CA THR A 296 6.09 12.20 17.45
C THR A 296 5.54 11.31 18.56
N TYR A 297 6.06 11.46 19.79
CA TYR A 297 5.49 10.81 20.98
C TYR A 297 4.04 11.25 21.18
N GLN A 298 3.08 10.33 21.06
CA GLN A 298 1.65 10.52 21.29
C GLN A 298 1.09 9.25 21.95
N TYR A 299 -0.01 9.36 22.72
CA TYR A 299 -0.70 8.17 23.23
C TYR A 299 -1.48 7.49 22.12
N THR A 300 -1.53 6.17 22.17
CA THR A 300 -2.26 5.34 21.21
C THR A 300 -3.61 4.97 21.80
N ILE A 301 -4.69 5.42 21.15
CA ILE A 301 -6.05 5.41 21.74
C ILE A 301 -7.03 4.51 20.98
N THR A 302 -6.50 3.58 20.17
CA THR A 302 -7.23 2.50 19.50
C THR A 302 -6.37 1.23 19.50
N PRO A 303 -6.96 0.03 19.32
CA PRO A 303 -6.21 -1.09 18.77
C PRO A 303 -5.55 -0.66 17.46
N MET A 304 -4.30 -1.05 17.22
CA MET A 304 -3.53 -0.70 16.03
C MET A 304 -3.58 -1.81 14.98
N VAL A 305 -2.99 -1.57 13.81
CA VAL A 305 -3.11 -2.45 12.63
C VAL A 305 -2.79 -3.92 12.93
N ALA A 306 -1.70 -4.20 13.65
CA ALA A 306 -1.37 -5.58 14.01
C ALA A 306 -2.34 -6.19 15.04
N ASP A 307 -2.91 -5.40 15.94
CA ASP A 307 -3.94 -5.84 16.91
C ASP A 307 -5.26 -6.18 16.21
N ILE A 308 -5.60 -5.38 15.19
CA ILE A 308 -6.76 -5.57 14.32
C ILE A 308 -6.61 -6.87 13.54
N ILE A 309 -5.50 -7.08 12.84
CA ILE A 309 -5.22 -8.34 12.11
C ILE A 309 -5.20 -9.55 13.06
N SER A 310 -4.58 -9.39 14.24
CA SER A 310 -4.50 -10.44 15.26
C SER A 310 -5.87 -10.91 15.74
N THR A 311 -6.87 -10.04 15.77
CA THR A 311 -8.19 -10.36 16.34
C THR A 311 -9.26 -10.58 15.27
N ASN A 312 -9.29 -9.77 14.20
CA ASN A 312 -10.20 -9.90 13.07
C ASN A 312 -9.61 -10.82 11.98
N GLY A 313 -9.98 -12.09 11.97
CA GLY A 313 -9.46 -13.11 11.05
C GLY A 313 -8.31 -13.95 11.61
N GLY A 314 -7.55 -13.43 12.59
CA GLY A 314 -6.55 -14.18 13.36
C GLY A 314 -7.17 -15.06 14.46
N LEU A 315 -7.36 -14.48 15.66
CA LEU A 315 -7.96 -15.19 16.80
C LEU A 315 -9.46 -15.45 16.62
N TYR A 316 -10.22 -14.50 16.09
CA TYR A 316 -11.66 -14.62 15.86
C TYR A 316 -11.98 -14.70 14.37
N ALA A 317 -13.15 -15.22 14.02
CA ALA A 317 -13.58 -15.26 12.62
C ALA A 317 -13.71 -13.84 12.06
N SER A 318 -13.41 -13.67 10.76
CA SER A 318 -13.45 -12.37 10.10
C SER A 318 -14.80 -11.67 10.24
N TYR A 319 -14.76 -10.37 10.48
CA TYR A 319 -15.88 -9.49 10.70
C TYR A 319 -15.76 -8.25 9.82
N SER A 320 -16.90 -7.82 9.26
CA SER A 320 -16.99 -6.69 8.33
C SER A 320 -18.26 -5.85 8.54
N GLY A 321 -18.70 -5.71 9.80
CA GLY A 321 -19.97 -5.06 10.16
C GLY A 321 -19.82 -3.71 10.87
N THR A 322 -18.60 -3.23 11.05
CA THR A 322 -18.35 -1.91 11.66
C THR A 322 -18.52 -0.82 10.63
N ARG A 323 -19.36 0.16 10.98
CA ARG A 323 -19.53 1.46 10.30
C ARG A 323 -19.84 1.43 8.80
N THR A 324 -20.58 0.40 8.34
CA THR A 324 -20.96 0.13 6.93
C THR A 324 -21.87 1.19 6.24
N GLY A 325 -21.70 2.47 6.51
CA GLY A 325 -22.33 3.61 5.88
C GLY A 325 -21.59 4.90 6.27
N ASP A 326 -21.68 5.90 5.39
CA ASP A 326 -20.88 7.12 5.30
C ASP A 326 -20.44 7.72 6.65
N THR A 327 -19.14 7.63 6.94
CA THR A 327 -18.51 8.04 8.20
C THR A 327 -17.44 9.11 8.00
N THR A 328 -17.55 10.20 8.75
CA THR A 328 -16.49 11.21 8.91
C THR A 328 -15.64 10.89 10.14
N TYR A 329 -14.32 10.90 9.97
CA TYR A 329 -13.30 10.79 11.01
C TYR A 329 -12.50 12.09 11.11
N GLY A 330 -12.00 12.44 12.30
CA GLY A 330 -11.25 13.68 12.52
C GLY A 330 -12.12 14.80 13.07
N PHE A 331 -12.14 15.97 12.45
CA PHE A 331 -13.14 17.00 12.74
C PHE A 331 -14.52 16.54 12.26
N ASN A 332 -15.59 17.12 12.82
CA ASN A 332 -16.98 16.81 12.46
C ASN A 332 -17.34 15.30 12.56
N ASN A 333 -16.57 14.54 13.35
CA ASN A 333 -16.60 13.09 13.50
C ASN A 333 -18.01 12.50 13.70
N THR A 334 -18.43 11.60 12.81
CA THR A 334 -19.73 10.91 12.85
C THR A 334 -19.65 9.43 13.25
N SER A 335 -18.43 8.87 13.39
CA SER A 335 -18.15 7.45 13.68
C SER A 335 -18.81 6.84 14.92
N GLY A 336 -19.45 7.65 15.76
CA GLY A 336 -20.01 7.24 17.05
C GLY A 336 -18.96 6.87 18.10
N ARG A 337 -17.69 7.23 17.89
CA ARG A 337 -16.59 7.03 18.85
C ARG A 337 -15.87 8.36 19.10
N ALA A 338 -15.77 8.77 20.36
CA ALA A 338 -15.15 10.05 20.71
C ALA A 338 -13.63 10.06 20.45
N VAL A 339 -12.95 8.90 20.42
CA VAL A 339 -11.51 8.80 20.14
C VAL A 339 -11.12 9.35 18.77
N TYR A 340 -12.01 9.26 17.77
CA TYR A 340 -11.78 9.77 16.42
C TYR A 340 -12.13 11.25 16.24
N ASP A 341 -12.65 11.94 17.27
CA ASP A 341 -12.89 13.39 17.22
C ASP A 341 -11.58 14.14 17.44
N ALA A 342 -10.97 14.65 16.36
CA ALA A 342 -9.71 15.39 16.37
C ALA A 342 -9.82 16.77 17.06
N SER A 343 -11.02 17.19 17.45
CA SER A 343 -11.27 18.42 18.22
C SER A 343 -11.42 18.17 19.73
N VAL A 344 -11.58 16.89 20.13
CA VAL A 344 -11.49 16.43 21.54
C VAL A 344 -10.12 15.80 21.80
N ASN A 345 -9.63 14.98 20.88
CA ASN A 345 -8.39 14.19 21.00
C ASN A 345 -7.32 14.67 20.00
N ALA A 346 -7.02 15.97 20.01
CA ALA A 346 -6.14 16.66 19.06
C ALA A 346 -4.67 16.18 19.00
N ASN A 347 -4.24 15.32 19.95
CA ASN A 347 -2.86 14.89 20.15
C ASN A 347 -2.80 13.40 20.48
N ALA A 348 -3.22 12.54 19.54
CA ALA A 348 -3.24 11.10 19.73
C ALA A 348 -2.87 10.35 18.44
N THR A 349 -2.43 9.10 18.60
CA THR A 349 -2.27 8.11 17.53
C THR A 349 -3.52 7.24 17.45
N VAL A 350 -4.07 7.10 16.24
CA VAL A 350 -5.26 6.28 15.97
C VAL A 350 -5.09 5.42 14.72
N ALA A 351 -5.67 4.22 14.77
CA ALA A 351 -5.96 3.39 13.61
C ALA A 351 -7.47 3.42 13.31
N ILE A 352 -7.82 3.67 12.05
CA ILE A 352 -9.20 3.67 11.56
C ILE A 352 -9.53 2.28 11.00
N ILE A 353 -10.69 1.75 11.39
CA ILE A 353 -11.27 0.55 10.78
C ILE A 353 -12.70 0.87 10.33
N ASP A 354 -12.94 0.67 9.05
CA ASP A 354 -14.25 0.71 8.40
C ASP A 354 -14.42 -0.45 7.41
N HIS A 355 -15.67 -0.74 7.05
CA HIS A 355 -16.06 -1.82 6.13
C HIS A 355 -17.08 -1.39 5.07
N GLY A 356 -17.30 -0.09 4.90
CA GLY A 356 -17.90 0.48 3.69
C GLY A 356 -18.86 1.63 3.95
N GLY A 357 -19.24 2.33 2.88
CA GLY A 357 -19.87 3.64 2.95
C GLY A 357 -19.19 4.52 1.92
N ILE A 358 -19.34 5.83 2.06
CA ILE A 358 -18.46 6.83 1.46
C ILE A 358 -17.88 7.63 2.62
N ASP A 359 -16.63 7.32 3.00
CA ASP A 359 -16.02 7.77 4.24
C ASP A 359 -15.08 8.97 4.02
N THR A 360 -14.89 9.81 5.04
CA THR A 360 -14.10 11.04 4.94
C THR A 360 -13.12 11.20 6.10
N LEU A 361 -11.84 11.43 5.79
CA LEU A 361 -10.87 11.99 6.72
C LEU A 361 -10.94 13.52 6.71
N ASP A 362 -11.63 14.10 7.69
CA ASP A 362 -11.72 15.54 7.88
C ASP A 362 -10.62 16.03 8.84
N TYR A 363 -9.55 16.60 8.28
CA TYR A 363 -8.48 17.26 9.03
C TYR A 363 -8.39 18.75 8.67
N SER A 364 -9.55 19.42 8.53
CA SER A 364 -9.74 20.83 8.16
C SER A 364 -9.23 21.88 9.18
N PHE A 365 -8.01 21.72 9.68
CA PHE A 365 -7.47 22.56 10.75
C PHE A 365 -6.98 23.92 10.23
N THR A 366 -7.46 25.01 10.83
CA THR A 366 -7.29 26.38 10.31
C THR A 366 -5.93 27.03 10.58
N ASN A 367 -4.96 26.32 11.16
CA ASN A 367 -3.63 26.86 11.43
C ASN A 367 -2.64 26.52 10.30
N ALA A 368 -2.39 27.51 9.45
CA ALA A 368 -1.51 27.46 8.29
C ALA A 368 -0.02 27.14 8.56
N SER A 369 0.38 26.99 9.82
CA SER A 369 1.74 26.57 10.19
C SER A 369 1.94 25.05 10.20
N TYR A 370 0.86 24.27 10.11
CA TYR A 370 0.91 22.82 10.08
C TYR A 370 0.73 22.30 8.66
N THR A 371 1.72 21.57 8.18
CA THR A 371 1.67 20.77 6.95
C THR A 371 1.27 19.34 7.31
N GLN A 372 0.33 18.77 6.58
CA GLN A 372 -0.21 17.43 6.83
C GLN A 372 0.18 16.45 5.71
N LEU A 373 0.17 15.16 6.04
CA LEU A 373 0.24 14.05 5.09
C LEU A 373 -0.98 13.17 5.35
N ILE A 374 -2.01 13.30 4.53
CA ILE A 374 -3.21 12.47 4.60
C ILE A 374 -3.08 11.44 3.48
N ASN A 375 -2.90 10.18 3.85
CA ASN A 375 -2.77 9.07 2.90
C ASN A 375 -3.95 8.11 3.13
N LEU A 376 -4.72 7.85 2.08
CA LEU A 376 -5.92 7.02 2.11
C LEU A 376 -5.64 5.51 1.89
N ASN A 377 -4.38 5.12 1.75
CA ASN A 377 -3.98 3.72 1.61
C ASN A 377 -3.88 3.00 2.97
N PRO A 378 -4.36 1.75 3.06
CA PRO A 378 -4.26 0.95 4.28
C PRO A 378 -2.81 0.64 4.66
N GLU A 379 -2.56 0.52 5.96
CA GLU A 379 -1.26 0.25 6.60
C GLU A 379 -0.16 1.31 6.39
N VAL A 380 -0.46 2.44 5.74
CA VAL A 380 0.45 3.58 5.59
C VAL A 380 0.17 4.64 6.67
N PHE A 381 1.23 5.18 7.28
CA PHE A 381 1.10 6.22 8.29
C PHE A 381 0.95 7.62 7.67
N GLY A 382 -0.04 8.37 8.17
CA GLY A 382 -0.24 9.79 7.92
C GLY A 382 0.24 10.69 9.07
N ASN A 383 0.33 11.99 8.76
CA ASN A 383 0.76 13.07 9.64
C ASN A 383 -0.37 14.11 9.72
N THR A 384 -1.00 14.28 10.88
CA THR A 384 -2.12 15.25 11.03
C THR A 384 -1.85 16.23 12.17
N ARG A 385 -2.39 17.45 12.07
CA ARG A 385 -2.23 18.53 13.07
C ARG A 385 -0.77 18.80 13.50
N GLY A 386 0.21 18.60 12.61
CA GLY A 386 1.63 18.76 12.93
C GLY A 386 2.20 17.69 13.87
N ARG A 387 1.64 16.47 13.83
CA ARG A 387 2.20 15.25 14.40
C ARG A 387 2.67 14.34 13.27
N VAL A 388 3.64 13.48 13.57
CA VAL A 388 4.25 12.57 12.60
C VAL A 388 3.90 11.14 13.01
N GLY A 389 3.30 10.39 12.08
CA GLY A 389 2.97 8.98 12.26
C GLY A 389 1.81 8.69 13.22
N ASN A 390 0.83 9.59 13.29
CA ASN A 390 -0.26 9.56 14.27
C ASN A 390 -1.62 9.12 13.69
N LEU A 391 -1.68 8.79 12.40
CA LEU A 391 -2.87 8.26 11.74
C LEU A 391 -2.48 7.06 10.88
N VAL A 392 -3.30 6.01 10.87
CA VAL A 392 -3.15 4.86 9.96
C VAL A 392 -4.52 4.26 9.65
N ILE A 393 -4.70 3.74 8.45
CA ILE A 393 -5.92 3.02 8.04
C ILE A 393 -5.66 1.51 8.16
N ALA A 394 -6.62 0.75 8.68
CA ALA A 394 -6.49 -0.70 8.86
C ALA A 394 -6.63 -1.47 7.55
N ARG A 395 -6.09 -2.69 7.50
CA ARG A 395 -6.20 -3.59 6.35
C ARG A 395 -7.66 -3.84 5.97
N GLY A 396 -7.98 -3.64 4.69
CA GLY A 396 -9.32 -3.90 4.15
C GLY A 396 -10.33 -2.78 4.41
N THR A 397 -9.92 -1.70 5.06
CA THR A 397 -10.67 -0.45 5.10
C THR A 397 -10.31 0.38 3.87
N VAL A 398 -11.34 0.89 3.19
CA VAL A 398 -11.25 1.93 2.16
C VAL A 398 -11.79 3.20 2.79
N ILE A 399 -11.18 4.34 2.49
CA ILE A 399 -11.73 5.67 2.82
C ILE A 399 -11.65 6.47 1.53
N GLU A 400 -12.77 7.02 1.07
CA GLU A 400 -12.88 7.63 -0.24
C GLU A 400 -12.48 9.12 -0.26
N ASN A 401 -12.57 9.84 0.86
CA ASN A 401 -12.45 11.30 0.84
C ASN A 401 -11.46 11.85 1.86
N ALA A 402 -10.81 12.97 1.52
CA ALA A 402 -9.89 13.68 2.41
C ALA A 402 -10.09 15.19 2.36
N ILE A 403 -10.04 15.83 3.53
CA ILE A 403 -10.08 17.28 3.70
C ILE A 403 -8.82 17.73 4.46
N GLY A 404 -7.94 18.44 3.75
CA GLY A 404 -6.75 19.12 4.28
C GLY A 404 -7.09 20.40 5.05
N GLY A 405 -6.07 21.01 5.64
CA GLY A 405 -6.14 22.15 6.55
C GLY A 405 -5.95 23.51 5.88
N ALA A 406 -5.24 24.40 6.55
CA ALA A 406 -4.91 25.73 6.04
C ALA A 406 -3.40 25.91 5.75
N GLY A 407 -2.61 24.82 5.82
CA GLY A 407 -1.18 24.80 5.50
C GLY A 407 -0.93 24.12 4.16
N SER A 408 0.34 24.03 3.73
CA SER A 408 0.71 23.23 2.56
C SER A 408 0.64 21.74 2.90
N ASP A 409 -0.43 21.09 2.48
CA ASP A 409 -0.74 19.70 2.80
C ASP A 409 -0.44 18.77 1.61
N THR A 410 -0.13 17.51 1.92
CA THR A 410 -0.04 16.43 0.95
C THR A 410 -1.22 15.48 1.16
N LEU A 411 -2.08 15.36 0.16
CA LEU A 411 -3.19 14.41 0.12
C LEU A 411 -2.85 13.32 -0.92
N ILE A 412 -2.92 12.06 -0.52
CA ILE A 412 -2.68 10.90 -1.38
C ILE A 412 -3.90 9.99 -1.27
N GLY A 413 -4.59 9.78 -2.38
CA GLY A 413 -5.73 8.89 -2.49
C GLY A 413 -5.33 7.41 -2.56
N ASN A 414 -6.24 6.55 -3.02
CA ASN A 414 -6.09 5.10 -3.03
C ASN A 414 -6.52 4.47 -4.37
N ILE A 415 -7.31 3.39 -4.33
CA ILE A 415 -7.76 2.61 -5.51
C ILE A 415 -9.26 2.80 -5.81
N ALA A 416 -9.92 3.70 -5.09
CA ALA A 416 -11.32 4.03 -5.26
C ALA A 416 -11.45 5.48 -5.74
N ASP A 417 -12.54 5.83 -6.43
CA ASP A 417 -12.85 7.21 -6.81
C ASP A 417 -12.81 8.12 -5.57
N ASN A 418 -11.82 9.01 -5.47
CA ASN A 418 -11.61 9.86 -4.30
C ASN A 418 -12.08 11.31 -4.52
N ILE A 419 -12.56 11.94 -3.44
CA ILE A 419 -12.83 13.38 -3.41
C ILE A 419 -11.88 14.05 -2.42
N LEU A 420 -10.93 14.81 -2.97
CA LEU A 420 -9.79 15.37 -2.27
C LEU A 420 -9.87 16.90 -2.24
N ARG A 421 -9.79 17.48 -1.04
CA ARG A 421 -9.89 18.93 -0.83
C ARG A 421 -8.73 19.42 0.02
N GLY A 422 -7.72 20.04 -0.60
CA GLY A 422 -6.58 20.63 0.10
C GLY A 422 -6.96 21.74 1.09
N ASN A 423 -8.02 22.51 0.75
CA ASN A 423 -8.47 23.75 1.38
C ASN A 423 -7.59 24.95 1.06
N ALA A 424 -6.82 25.49 2.00
CA ALA A 424 -6.03 26.70 1.77
C ALA A 424 -4.56 26.37 2.00
N GLY A 425 -3.70 26.65 1.04
CA GLY A 425 -2.34 26.14 1.10
C GLY A 425 -1.62 26.31 -0.23
N ASN A 426 -0.47 25.65 -0.37
CA ASN A 426 0.00 25.25 -1.69
C ASN A 426 0.11 23.74 -1.59
N ASP A 427 -0.93 23.05 -2.02
CA ASP A 427 -1.12 21.65 -1.68
C ASP A 427 -0.56 20.74 -2.78
N THR A 428 -0.21 19.52 -2.39
CA THR A 428 0.12 18.43 -3.32
C THR A 428 -0.97 17.38 -3.20
N ILE A 429 -1.76 17.20 -4.24
CA ILE A 429 -2.90 16.28 -4.25
C ILE A 429 -2.63 15.21 -5.30
N ASP A 430 -2.62 13.96 -4.89
CA ASP A 430 -2.46 12.80 -5.75
C ASP A 430 -3.73 11.94 -5.61
N GLY A 431 -4.51 11.76 -6.67
CA GLY A 431 -5.73 10.94 -6.59
C GLY A 431 -5.44 9.45 -6.42
N GLY A 432 -4.34 8.98 -7.03
CA GLY A 432 -3.99 7.57 -7.05
C GLY A 432 -4.58 6.88 -8.28
N VAL A 433 -5.51 5.95 -8.06
CA VAL A 433 -6.15 5.11 -9.08
C VAL A 433 -7.66 5.18 -8.91
N GLY A 434 -8.38 5.52 -9.99
CA GLY A 434 -9.83 5.72 -9.97
C GLY A 434 -10.23 6.90 -10.87
N THR A 435 -11.44 7.43 -10.64
CA THR A 435 -11.86 8.72 -11.20
C THR A 435 -11.89 9.77 -10.10
N ASP A 436 -10.78 10.49 -9.95
CA ASP A 436 -10.54 11.33 -8.79
C ASP A 436 -10.96 12.79 -9.00
N THR A 437 -11.39 13.43 -7.90
CA THR A 437 -11.92 14.79 -7.90
C THR A 437 -11.19 15.70 -6.92
N ALA A 438 -10.44 16.68 -7.43
CA ALA A 438 -9.92 17.78 -6.62
C ALA A 438 -10.99 18.88 -6.46
N VAL A 439 -11.24 19.31 -5.22
CA VAL A 439 -12.30 20.27 -4.87
C VAL A 439 -11.73 21.63 -4.44
N PHE A 440 -12.23 22.69 -5.07
CA PHE A 440 -11.82 24.08 -4.88
C PHE A 440 -12.95 24.94 -4.30
N SER A 441 -12.61 25.91 -3.44
CA SER A 441 -13.59 26.65 -2.63
C SER A 441 -14.28 27.83 -3.32
N GLY A 442 -13.84 28.22 -4.52
CA GLY A 442 -14.34 29.35 -5.31
C GLY A 442 -15.04 28.93 -6.61
N ASN A 443 -15.36 29.91 -7.46
CA ASN A 443 -15.91 29.63 -8.80
C ASN A 443 -14.79 29.39 -9.80
N ARG A 444 -15.02 28.62 -10.87
CA ARG A 444 -13.99 28.33 -11.89
C ARG A 444 -13.31 29.59 -12.43
N ALA A 445 -14.05 30.70 -12.57
CA ALA A 445 -13.51 31.97 -13.08
C ALA A 445 -12.41 32.60 -12.19
N ASP A 446 -12.32 32.20 -10.91
CA ASP A 446 -11.36 32.72 -9.94
C ASP A 446 -9.99 31.98 -10.00
N TYR A 447 -9.89 30.89 -10.77
CA TYR A 447 -8.69 30.03 -10.85
C TYR A 447 -8.03 30.03 -12.23
N THR A 448 -6.72 29.82 -12.24
CA THR A 448 -5.92 29.49 -13.42
C THR A 448 -5.56 28.01 -13.36
N ILE A 449 -5.80 27.27 -14.45
CA ILE A 449 -5.41 25.87 -14.62
C ILE A 449 -4.24 25.85 -15.60
N THR A 450 -3.14 25.20 -15.24
CA THR A 450 -1.92 25.08 -16.05
C THR A 450 -1.46 23.63 -16.07
N ASN A 451 -1.43 23.00 -17.24
CA ASN A 451 -0.87 21.66 -17.37
C ASN A 451 0.66 21.72 -17.20
N LEU A 452 1.20 20.80 -16.41
CA LEU A 452 2.62 20.61 -16.13
C LEU A 452 3.10 19.26 -16.71
N SER A 453 4.41 19.02 -16.70
CA SER A 453 4.95 17.69 -16.97
C SER A 453 4.69 16.72 -15.81
N GLY A 454 4.48 15.45 -16.15
CA GLY A 454 4.21 14.30 -15.28
C GLY A 454 2.72 14.09 -15.00
N GLY A 455 1.85 14.40 -15.95
CA GLY A 455 0.37 14.34 -15.82
C GLY A 455 -0.21 15.40 -14.91
N ARG A 456 0.66 16.20 -14.31
CA ARG A 456 0.30 17.11 -13.25
C ARG A 456 -0.39 18.35 -13.75
N VAL A 457 -1.29 18.85 -12.92
CA VAL A 457 -2.09 20.04 -13.19
C VAL A 457 -1.83 21.01 -12.06
N GLN A 458 -1.38 22.22 -12.37
CA GLN A 458 -1.33 23.29 -11.39
C GLN A 458 -2.62 24.09 -11.42
N VAL A 459 -3.27 24.21 -10.28
CA VAL A 459 -4.45 25.04 -10.09
C VAL A 459 -4.09 26.17 -9.13
N SER A 460 -4.24 27.43 -9.58
CA SER A 460 -3.87 28.62 -8.80
C SER A 460 -5.05 29.57 -8.65
N GLY A 461 -5.39 29.96 -7.42
CA GLY A 461 -6.57 30.79 -7.15
C GLY A 461 -6.70 31.20 -5.67
N PRO A 462 -7.93 31.42 -5.18
CA PRO A 462 -8.21 31.78 -3.77
C PRO A 462 -7.66 30.82 -2.72
N ASP A 463 -7.62 29.53 -3.04
CA ASP A 463 -7.12 28.46 -2.17
C ASP A 463 -5.58 28.46 -2.08
N GLY A 464 -4.91 28.87 -3.16
CA GLY A 464 -3.47 29.07 -3.23
C GLY A 464 -2.89 28.59 -4.56
N THR A 465 -1.89 27.70 -4.53
CA THR A 465 -1.25 27.14 -5.74
C THR A 465 -0.97 25.66 -5.55
N ASP A 466 -1.92 24.86 -6.03
CA ASP A 466 -1.97 23.43 -5.77
C ASP A 466 -1.42 22.67 -6.97
N THR A 467 -0.73 21.56 -6.70
CA THR A 467 -0.16 20.66 -7.70
C THR A 467 -0.86 19.32 -7.60
N LEU A 468 -1.60 18.98 -8.65
CA LEU A 468 -2.42 17.78 -8.74
C LEU A 468 -1.71 16.72 -9.59
N SER A 469 -1.73 15.44 -9.23
CA SER A 469 -1.46 14.27 -10.09
C SER A 469 -2.62 13.29 -9.99
N SER A 470 -2.85 12.48 -11.03
CA SER A 470 -3.98 11.54 -11.13
C SER A 470 -5.30 12.17 -10.66
N ILE A 471 -5.74 13.23 -11.36
CA ILE A 471 -7.00 13.91 -11.08
C ILE A 471 -7.74 14.12 -12.40
N GLU A 472 -8.87 13.44 -12.52
CA GLU A 472 -9.69 13.42 -13.74
C GLU A 472 -10.73 14.54 -13.66
N ARG A 473 -11.02 15.05 -12.46
CA ARG A 473 -12.12 15.99 -12.22
C ARG A 473 -11.71 17.16 -11.32
N LEU A 474 -12.14 18.36 -11.68
CA LEU A 474 -11.93 19.60 -10.92
C LEU A 474 -13.29 20.18 -10.57
N MET A 475 -13.66 20.14 -9.29
CA MET A 475 -14.92 20.67 -8.78
C MET A 475 -14.74 22.10 -8.27
N PHE A 476 -15.50 23.02 -8.84
CA PHE A 476 -15.66 24.40 -8.38
C PHE A 476 -17.11 24.63 -7.94
N ASN A 477 -17.37 25.73 -7.21
CA ASN A 477 -18.72 26.05 -6.71
C ASN A 477 -19.79 26.19 -7.80
N ASP A 478 -19.40 26.58 -9.02
CA ASP A 478 -20.31 26.88 -10.13
C ASP A 478 -20.33 25.80 -11.23
N MET A 479 -19.31 24.94 -11.29
CA MET A 479 -19.21 23.87 -12.29
C MET A 479 -18.17 22.81 -11.91
N VAL A 480 -18.35 21.60 -12.44
CA VAL A 480 -17.28 20.58 -12.50
C VAL A 480 -16.68 20.57 -13.90
N LEU A 481 -15.35 20.48 -13.98
CA LEU A 481 -14.66 20.12 -15.21
C LEU A 481 -14.12 18.69 -15.11
N GLY A 482 -14.13 17.94 -16.21
CA GLY A 482 -13.53 16.61 -16.30
C GLY A 482 -12.57 16.52 -17.49
N ARG A 483 -11.49 15.75 -17.33
CA ARG A 483 -10.65 15.29 -18.44
C ARG A 483 -11.49 14.46 -19.40
N SER A 484 -11.33 14.74 -20.68
CA SER A 484 -11.91 13.92 -21.74
C SER A 484 -10.95 12.77 -22.06
N GLY A 485 -10.88 11.75 -21.20
CA GLY A 485 -9.93 10.62 -21.29
C GLY A 485 -9.94 9.81 -22.60
N ALA A 486 -10.86 10.11 -23.53
CA ALA A 486 -10.94 9.49 -24.85
C ALA A 486 -10.80 10.51 -26.00
N SER A 487 -9.92 11.53 -25.87
CA SER A 487 -9.68 12.55 -26.90
C SER A 487 -8.20 12.82 -27.08
N PHE A 488 -7.77 13.08 -28.33
CA PHE A 488 -6.40 13.50 -28.64
C PHE A 488 -6.34 14.91 -29.25
N GLY A 489 -5.23 15.61 -29.01
CA GLY A 489 -4.90 16.85 -29.68
C GLY A 489 -4.75 16.71 -31.21
N ASN A 490 -4.67 17.81 -31.94
CA ASN A 490 -4.47 17.74 -33.41
C ASN A 490 -3.09 17.18 -33.76
N ALA A 491 -3.02 16.34 -34.79
CA ALA A 491 -1.77 15.77 -35.29
C ALA A 491 -0.76 16.84 -35.75
N THR A 492 0.39 16.88 -35.08
CA THR A 492 1.52 17.78 -35.35
C THR A 492 2.64 17.05 -36.10
N GLN A 493 3.44 17.78 -36.88
CA GLN A 493 4.66 17.22 -37.51
C GLN A 493 5.83 17.34 -36.53
N ALA A 494 6.14 16.24 -35.84
CA ALA A 494 7.11 16.23 -34.74
C ALA A 494 8.57 16.06 -35.19
N TYR A 495 8.82 15.16 -36.16
CA TYR A 495 10.18 14.86 -36.61
C TYR A 495 10.24 14.31 -38.04
N ALA A 496 11.36 14.51 -38.74
CA ALA A 496 11.54 14.16 -40.16
C ALA A 496 12.66 13.13 -40.41
N GLY A 497 12.92 12.21 -39.46
CA GLY A 497 14.00 11.21 -39.55
C GLY A 497 13.60 9.75 -39.30
N PHE A 498 12.33 9.46 -38.97
CA PHE A 498 11.79 8.10 -38.79
C PHE A 498 10.62 7.75 -39.76
N GLY A 499 10.43 8.56 -40.80
CA GLY A 499 9.41 8.37 -41.82
C GLY A 499 9.82 7.41 -42.95
N TYR A 500 8.82 6.95 -43.70
CA TYR A 500 8.99 6.00 -44.81
C TYR A 500 9.80 6.55 -46.00
N SER A 501 9.69 7.85 -46.28
CA SER A 501 10.27 8.43 -47.51
C SER A 501 11.80 8.56 -47.42
N GLN A 502 12.46 8.59 -48.58
CA GLN A 502 13.92 8.74 -48.68
C GLN A 502 14.43 10.04 -48.04
N SER A 503 13.61 11.08 -48.01
CA SER A 503 13.88 12.36 -47.32
C SER A 503 13.66 12.28 -45.81
N ALA A 504 12.98 11.26 -45.30
CA ALA A 504 12.53 11.11 -43.93
C ALA A 504 13.23 9.98 -43.14
N GLY A 505 14.34 9.45 -43.65
CA GLY A 505 15.11 8.37 -43.03
C GLY A 505 15.03 7.02 -43.76
N ALA A 506 14.13 6.87 -44.74
CA ALA A 506 13.97 5.68 -45.58
C ALA A 506 13.59 4.38 -44.82
N TRP A 507 12.78 4.50 -43.76
CA TRP A 507 12.29 3.38 -42.97
C TRP A 507 11.19 2.61 -43.74
N SER A 508 11.61 1.70 -44.62
CA SER A 508 10.78 1.15 -45.69
C SER A 508 9.63 0.25 -45.24
N ASP A 509 9.84 -0.49 -44.16
CA ASP A 509 8.95 -1.52 -43.64
C ASP A 509 9.37 -1.86 -42.20
N ASP A 510 8.40 -2.13 -41.33
CA ASP A 510 8.60 -2.49 -39.93
C ASP A 510 9.16 -3.92 -39.80
N THR A 511 8.85 -4.77 -40.79
CA THR A 511 9.43 -6.11 -40.93
C THR A 511 10.96 -6.08 -40.95
N THR A 512 11.61 -5.18 -41.68
CA THR A 512 13.09 -5.06 -41.69
C THR A 512 13.57 -4.08 -40.64
N TYR A 513 12.90 -2.92 -40.54
CA TYR A 513 13.31 -1.75 -39.77
C TYR A 513 12.22 -1.34 -38.74
N PRO A 514 12.02 -2.14 -37.69
CA PRO A 514 10.95 -1.90 -36.72
C PRO A 514 11.16 -0.59 -35.97
N ARG A 515 10.06 0.11 -35.68
CA ARG A 515 10.03 1.42 -35.01
C ARG A 515 9.09 1.39 -33.81
N ILE A 516 9.57 1.92 -32.69
CA ILE A 516 8.81 2.05 -31.44
C ILE A 516 9.06 3.42 -30.82
N ALA A 517 8.29 3.75 -29.79
CA ALA A 517 8.57 4.88 -28.91
C ALA A 517 8.73 4.33 -27.48
N GLN A 518 9.82 4.68 -26.81
CA GLN A 518 10.17 4.19 -25.46
C GLN A 518 11.15 5.16 -24.81
N ASP A 519 11.06 5.40 -23.50
CA ASP A 519 12.07 6.21 -22.79
C ASP A 519 13.41 5.49 -22.81
N MET A 520 14.39 6.06 -23.51
CA MET A 520 15.72 5.46 -23.62
C MET A 520 16.68 5.98 -22.56
N ASN A 521 16.40 7.15 -21.98
CA ASN A 521 17.35 7.92 -21.21
C ASN A 521 17.01 8.04 -19.71
N GLY A 522 15.78 7.70 -19.34
CA GLY A 522 15.23 7.73 -17.98
C GLY A 522 14.75 9.12 -17.55
N ASP A 523 14.28 9.96 -18.49
CA ASP A 523 13.74 11.29 -18.19
C ASP A 523 12.21 11.38 -18.10
N GLY A 524 11.53 10.24 -18.23
CA GLY A 524 10.08 10.12 -18.15
C GLY A 524 9.36 10.44 -19.47
N ARG A 525 10.08 10.51 -20.60
CA ARG A 525 9.50 10.72 -21.93
C ARG A 525 9.92 9.63 -22.90
N ALA A 526 8.97 9.15 -23.70
CA ALA A 526 9.27 8.23 -24.77
C ALA A 526 10.05 8.91 -25.91
N ASP A 527 11.20 8.33 -26.25
CA ASP A 527 12.04 8.72 -27.36
C ASP A 527 11.66 7.93 -28.62
N LEU A 528 11.93 8.47 -29.82
CA LEU A 528 11.74 7.69 -31.06
C LEU A 528 12.90 6.72 -31.24
N VAL A 529 12.58 5.44 -31.40
CA VAL A 529 13.58 4.37 -31.58
C VAL A 529 13.31 3.59 -32.86
N GLY A 530 14.37 3.23 -33.59
CA GLY A 530 14.26 2.35 -34.73
C GLY A 530 15.49 1.48 -34.96
N PHE A 531 15.25 0.22 -35.30
CA PHE A 531 16.29 -0.76 -35.56
C PHE A 531 16.69 -0.74 -37.04
N GLY A 532 17.61 0.17 -37.38
CA GLY A 532 18.02 0.46 -38.76
C GLY A 532 18.96 -0.59 -39.37
N GLY A 533 19.64 -0.21 -40.46
CA GLY A 533 20.62 -1.08 -41.12
C GLY A 533 21.87 -1.34 -40.26
N ASP A 534 22.47 -0.28 -39.71
CA ASP A 534 23.76 -0.35 -39.00
C ASP A 534 23.62 -0.57 -37.48
N GLY A 535 22.40 -0.47 -36.93
CA GLY A 535 22.10 -0.71 -35.53
C GLY A 535 20.86 0.05 -35.05
N VAL A 536 20.79 0.32 -33.74
CA VAL A 536 19.68 1.05 -33.09
C VAL A 536 19.91 2.56 -33.21
N TYR A 537 18.94 3.26 -33.77
CA TYR A 537 18.89 4.72 -33.84
C TYR A 537 17.88 5.27 -32.83
N VAL A 538 18.23 6.36 -32.17
CA VAL A 538 17.35 7.06 -31.22
C VAL A 538 17.32 8.55 -31.57
N ALA A 539 16.14 9.18 -31.49
CA ALA A 539 15.98 10.63 -31.41
C ALA A 539 15.25 10.98 -30.12
N LEU A 540 15.96 11.66 -29.20
CA LEU A 540 15.43 11.97 -27.87
C LEU A 540 14.27 12.98 -27.94
N SER A 541 13.25 12.81 -27.11
CA SER A 541 12.17 13.79 -26.96
C SER A 541 12.71 15.10 -26.37
N ASN A 542 12.01 16.20 -26.67
CA ASN A 542 12.28 17.51 -26.08
C ASN A 542 11.18 18.00 -25.10
N GLY A 543 10.17 17.17 -24.81
CA GLY A 543 9.06 17.54 -23.91
C GLY A 543 8.12 18.63 -24.46
N SER A 544 8.16 18.92 -25.77
CA SER A 544 7.39 19.98 -26.42
C SER A 544 6.97 19.63 -27.86
N GLY A 545 6.83 18.33 -28.15
CA GLY A 545 6.27 17.83 -29.42
C GLY A 545 7.27 17.76 -30.57
N GLY A 546 8.56 17.84 -30.27
CA GLY A 546 9.63 17.62 -31.23
C GLY A 546 10.69 16.67 -30.68
N PHE A 547 11.55 16.20 -31.57
CA PHE A 547 12.64 15.30 -31.22
C PHE A 547 13.99 15.90 -31.64
N GLY A 548 15.05 15.51 -30.94
CA GLY A 548 16.43 15.83 -31.28
C GLY A 548 16.87 15.21 -32.60
N ASN A 549 18.11 15.48 -33.01
CA ASN A 549 18.68 14.80 -34.16
C ASN A 549 18.89 13.31 -33.85
N ALA A 550 18.39 12.42 -34.70
CA ALA A 550 18.63 10.99 -34.58
C ALA A 550 20.13 10.67 -34.64
N PHE A 551 20.59 9.77 -33.77
CA PHE A 551 21.95 9.26 -33.73
C PHE A 551 21.96 7.74 -33.60
N LEU A 552 23.05 7.10 -34.02
CA LEU A 552 23.26 5.67 -33.80
C LEU A 552 23.61 5.46 -32.32
N ALA A 553 22.65 4.97 -31.53
CA ALA A 553 22.80 4.72 -30.10
C ALA A 553 23.60 3.44 -29.84
N TYR A 554 23.43 2.41 -30.66
CA TYR A 554 24.14 1.14 -30.55
C TYR A 554 24.36 0.49 -31.92
N ASN A 555 25.53 -0.09 -32.16
CA ASN A 555 25.95 -0.64 -33.47
C ASN A 555 25.68 -2.15 -33.61
N SER A 556 24.61 -2.63 -32.98
CA SER A 556 24.07 -3.99 -33.12
C SER A 556 22.54 -3.93 -33.19
N PHE A 557 21.85 -5.08 -33.24
CA PHE A 557 20.40 -5.22 -33.46
C PHE A 557 19.87 -4.66 -34.80
N GLY A 558 20.77 -4.26 -35.71
CA GLY A 558 20.46 -3.77 -37.04
C GLY A 558 20.40 -4.87 -38.10
N ALA A 559 19.69 -4.57 -39.19
CA ALA A 559 19.38 -5.55 -40.25
C ALA A 559 20.58 -5.94 -41.14
N SER A 560 21.61 -5.09 -41.24
CA SER A 560 22.81 -5.40 -42.02
C SER A 560 23.71 -6.41 -41.30
N GLN A 561 24.52 -7.16 -42.07
CA GLN A 561 25.49 -8.10 -41.50
C GLN A 561 26.50 -7.44 -40.56
N THR A 562 26.80 -6.16 -40.78
CA THR A 562 27.68 -5.33 -39.93
C THR A 562 26.99 -4.78 -38.68
N GLY A 563 25.67 -4.58 -38.72
CA GLY A 563 24.83 -4.21 -37.57
C GLY A 563 24.27 -5.40 -36.79
N GLY A 564 24.76 -6.62 -37.03
CA GLY A 564 24.36 -7.84 -36.30
C GLY A 564 23.52 -8.85 -37.09
N GLY A 565 22.92 -8.45 -38.22
CA GLY A 565 22.24 -9.36 -39.16
C GLY A 565 20.77 -9.66 -38.83
N TRP A 566 20.10 -8.75 -38.12
CA TRP A 566 18.70 -8.88 -37.67
C TRP A 566 17.71 -8.56 -38.81
N SER A 567 17.75 -9.39 -39.84
CA SER A 567 17.22 -9.08 -41.18
C SER A 567 15.70 -9.17 -41.35
N SER A 568 14.97 -9.61 -40.33
CA SER A 568 13.50 -9.71 -40.36
C SER A 568 12.95 -9.86 -38.94
N ASN A 569 12.03 -8.98 -38.55
CA ASN A 569 11.33 -8.98 -37.27
C ASN A 569 10.37 -10.19 -37.14
N ASP A 570 9.81 -10.66 -38.27
CA ASP A 570 9.02 -11.90 -38.33
C ASP A 570 9.82 -13.15 -37.91
N VAL A 571 11.16 -13.13 -37.94
CA VAL A 571 11.99 -14.26 -37.49
C VAL A 571 12.71 -13.91 -36.21
N TYR A 572 13.29 -12.71 -36.17
CA TYR A 572 14.12 -12.17 -35.10
C TYR A 572 13.53 -10.86 -34.55
N PRO A 573 12.42 -10.91 -33.80
CA PRO A 573 11.81 -9.73 -33.23
C PRO A 573 12.77 -9.05 -32.25
N ARG A 574 12.65 -7.72 -32.18
CA ARG A 574 13.47 -6.84 -31.34
C ARG A 574 12.54 -5.94 -30.52
N THR A 575 12.88 -5.73 -29.27
CA THR A 575 12.12 -4.91 -28.32
C THR A 575 13.05 -4.32 -27.26
N ILE A 576 12.49 -3.48 -26.38
CA ILE A 576 13.21 -2.68 -25.40
C ILE A 576 12.42 -2.71 -24.08
N ALA A 577 13.08 -3.06 -22.98
CA ALA A 577 12.54 -3.06 -21.62
C ALA A 577 13.68 -3.18 -20.61
N ASP A 578 13.45 -2.85 -19.35
CA ASP A 578 14.37 -3.19 -18.25
C ASP A 578 14.17 -4.66 -17.86
N VAL A 579 15.17 -5.52 -18.10
CA VAL A 579 15.12 -6.96 -17.74
C VAL A 579 15.92 -7.29 -16.47
N ASN A 580 16.54 -6.29 -15.83
CA ASN A 580 17.39 -6.49 -14.65
C ASN A 580 16.90 -5.73 -13.40
N GLY A 581 16.03 -4.74 -13.55
CA GLY A 581 15.43 -3.91 -12.49
C GLY A 581 16.32 -2.75 -12.03
N ASP A 582 17.23 -2.25 -12.86
CA ASP A 582 18.15 -1.14 -12.54
C ASP A 582 17.62 0.26 -12.92
N GLY A 583 16.42 0.32 -13.50
CA GLY A 583 15.74 1.54 -13.94
C GLY A 583 16.24 2.06 -15.29
N ARG A 584 16.84 1.20 -16.12
CA ARG A 584 17.32 1.53 -17.47
C ARG A 584 16.80 0.50 -18.45
N VAL A 585 16.48 0.97 -19.64
CA VAL A 585 16.06 0.07 -20.71
C VAL A 585 17.24 -0.69 -21.31
N ASP A 586 17.03 -2.00 -21.51
CA ASP A 586 17.93 -2.91 -22.20
C ASP A 586 17.48 -3.12 -23.65
N LEU A 587 18.40 -3.52 -24.52
CA LEU A 587 18.09 -3.90 -25.90
C LEU A 587 17.92 -5.41 -25.99
N ILE A 588 16.73 -5.89 -26.35
CA ILE A 588 16.37 -7.32 -26.43
C ILE A 588 16.15 -7.74 -27.89
N GLY A 589 16.70 -8.90 -28.27
CA GLY A 589 16.43 -9.52 -29.57
C GLY A 589 16.34 -11.04 -29.50
N PHE A 590 15.28 -11.60 -30.07
CA PHE A 590 15.05 -13.05 -30.10
C PHE A 590 15.76 -13.67 -31.32
N GLY A 591 16.99 -14.11 -31.14
CA GLY A 591 17.84 -14.62 -32.22
C GLY A 591 17.62 -16.09 -32.57
N SER A 592 18.50 -16.64 -33.42
CA SER A 592 18.42 -18.05 -33.82
C SER A 592 18.68 -19.02 -32.66
N ALA A 593 19.62 -18.70 -31.77
CA ALA A 593 20.04 -19.56 -30.65
C ALA A 593 19.29 -19.30 -29.33
N GLY A 594 18.45 -18.27 -29.27
CA GLY A 594 17.75 -17.84 -28.05
C GLY A 594 17.70 -16.31 -27.93
N VAL A 595 17.49 -15.81 -26.72
CA VAL A 595 17.36 -14.36 -26.43
C VAL A 595 18.71 -13.71 -26.18
N TYR A 596 18.97 -12.65 -26.92
CA TYR A 596 20.15 -11.80 -26.77
C TYR A 596 19.76 -10.48 -26.12
N VAL A 597 20.57 -10.04 -25.15
CA VAL A 597 20.37 -8.76 -24.45
C VAL A 597 21.68 -7.97 -24.46
N ALA A 598 21.60 -6.66 -24.68
CA ALA A 598 22.65 -5.72 -24.31
C ALA A 598 22.10 -4.79 -23.22
N LEU A 599 22.64 -4.93 -22.01
CA LEU A 599 22.13 -4.20 -20.85
C LEU A 599 22.37 -2.69 -20.99
N GLY A 600 21.39 -1.87 -20.61
CA GLY A 600 21.53 -0.43 -20.44
C GLY A 600 22.60 -0.12 -19.39
N GLN A 601 23.34 0.97 -19.56
CA GLN A 601 24.43 1.35 -18.67
C GLN A 601 24.42 2.87 -18.44
N ALA A 602 24.97 3.31 -17.30
CA ALA A 602 25.15 4.73 -17.03
C ALA A 602 26.05 5.38 -18.09
N PRO A 603 25.59 6.42 -18.83
CA PRO A 603 26.39 7.06 -19.87
C PRO A 603 27.66 7.71 -19.30
N SER A 604 28.75 7.68 -20.07
CA SER A 604 30.04 8.25 -19.67
C SER A 604 30.61 9.21 -20.71
N GLY A 605 31.47 10.15 -20.31
CA GLY A 605 32.24 10.97 -21.26
C GLY A 605 31.42 11.86 -22.21
N GLY A 606 30.16 12.17 -21.87
CA GLY A 606 29.25 12.96 -22.73
C GLY A 606 28.45 12.13 -23.74
N GLN A 607 28.44 10.80 -23.62
CA GLN A 607 27.43 9.95 -24.28
C GLN A 607 26.03 10.29 -23.77
N GLN A 608 25.03 10.22 -24.65
CA GLN A 608 23.61 10.35 -24.28
C GLN A 608 23.03 9.01 -23.78
N LEU A 609 23.43 7.90 -24.42
CA LEU A 609 23.04 6.53 -24.09
C LEU A 609 24.30 5.64 -24.05
N ALA A 610 24.25 4.57 -23.27
CA ALA A 610 25.30 3.56 -23.23
C ALA A 610 24.71 2.16 -22.97
N PHE A 611 25.31 1.15 -23.58
CA PHE A 611 24.92 -0.25 -23.45
C PHE A 611 26.16 -1.14 -23.29
N GLY A 612 26.01 -2.28 -22.63
CA GLY A 612 27.04 -3.31 -22.48
C GLY A 612 27.30 -4.11 -23.77
N ASP A 613 28.06 -5.20 -23.65
CA ASP A 613 28.23 -6.17 -24.75
C ASP A 613 26.95 -7.01 -24.94
N VAL A 614 26.63 -7.36 -26.19
CA VAL A 614 25.51 -8.28 -26.49
C VAL A 614 25.83 -9.69 -25.96
N ALA A 615 25.01 -10.19 -25.03
CA ALA A 615 25.12 -11.54 -24.48
C ALA A 615 23.92 -12.40 -24.90
N LEU A 616 24.15 -13.69 -25.16
CA LEU A 616 23.08 -14.71 -25.20
C LEU A 616 22.72 -15.05 -23.76
N VAL A 617 21.62 -14.50 -23.26
CA VAL A 617 21.20 -14.62 -21.85
C VAL A 617 20.22 -15.76 -21.61
N TYR A 618 19.57 -16.26 -22.67
CA TYR A 618 18.66 -17.40 -22.57
C TYR A 618 18.66 -18.25 -23.84
N ASN A 619 18.68 -19.57 -23.69
CA ASN A 619 18.67 -20.53 -24.81
C ASN A 619 17.24 -21.00 -25.19
N GLY A 620 16.21 -20.24 -24.83
CA GLY A 620 14.81 -20.44 -25.25
C GLY A 620 14.29 -19.28 -26.10
N PHE A 621 13.05 -19.37 -26.58
CA PHE A 621 12.38 -18.40 -27.46
C PHE A 621 13.11 -18.09 -28.79
N GLY A 622 14.10 -18.90 -29.16
CA GLY A 622 14.91 -18.73 -30.37
C GLY A 622 14.38 -19.50 -31.58
N ALA A 623 14.75 -19.05 -32.77
CA ALA A 623 14.22 -19.59 -34.02
C ALA A 623 14.72 -21.00 -34.39
N SER A 624 15.82 -21.50 -33.82
CA SER A 624 16.29 -22.87 -34.06
C SER A 624 15.54 -23.90 -33.21
N ASP A 625 15.42 -25.13 -33.71
CA ASP A 625 14.79 -26.26 -32.97
C ASP A 625 15.39 -26.46 -31.57
N ALA A 626 16.70 -26.23 -31.43
CA ALA A 626 17.41 -26.34 -30.16
C ALA A 626 17.06 -25.23 -29.15
N ALA A 627 16.51 -24.11 -29.63
CA ALA A 627 16.08 -22.96 -28.84
C ALA A 627 14.54 -22.81 -28.76
N GLY A 628 13.80 -23.84 -29.19
CA GLY A 628 12.33 -23.91 -29.11
C GLY A 628 11.60 -23.77 -30.46
N GLY A 629 12.28 -23.43 -31.55
CA GLY A 629 11.69 -23.44 -32.90
C GLY A 629 10.79 -22.24 -33.24
N TRP A 630 11.02 -21.09 -32.60
CA TRP A 630 10.23 -19.86 -32.73
C TRP A 630 10.56 -19.13 -34.05
N THR A 631 10.13 -19.75 -35.16
CA THR A 631 10.56 -19.44 -36.54
C THR A 631 9.74 -18.35 -37.26
N ASN A 632 8.59 -17.95 -36.70
CA ASN A 632 7.65 -17.03 -37.32
C ASN A 632 6.84 -16.30 -36.25
N ASP A 633 7.13 -15.02 -36.05
CA ASP A 633 6.50 -14.14 -35.06
C ASP A 633 5.04 -13.82 -35.41
N SER A 634 4.69 -13.84 -36.70
CA SER A 634 3.30 -13.71 -37.11
C SER A 634 2.44 -14.87 -36.55
N THR A 635 2.98 -16.07 -36.40
CA THR A 635 2.26 -17.20 -35.76
C THR A 635 2.55 -17.31 -34.26
N TYR A 636 3.81 -17.09 -33.87
CA TYR A 636 4.33 -17.29 -32.52
C TYR A 636 5.01 -16.02 -31.99
N PRO A 637 4.25 -14.93 -31.76
CA PRO A 637 4.81 -13.66 -31.35
C PRO A 637 5.49 -13.76 -30.00
N ARG A 638 6.54 -12.95 -29.84
CA ARG A 638 7.33 -12.83 -28.61
C ARG A 638 7.45 -11.38 -28.20
N THR A 639 7.33 -11.14 -26.90
CA THR A 639 7.46 -9.81 -26.30
C THR A 639 8.05 -9.95 -24.89
N VAL A 640 8.20 -8.83 -24.20
CA VAL A 640 8.59 -8.78 -22.79
C VAL A 640 7.67 -7.83 -22.03
N ALA A 641 7.39 -8.13 -20.77
CA ALA A 641 6.72 -7.27 -19.80
C ALA A 641 6.83 -7.91 -18.41
N ASP A 642 6.69 -7.13 -17.34
CA ASP A 642 6.60 -7.65 -15.98
C ASP A 642 5.22 -8.27 -15.75
N VAL A 643 5.14 -9.61 -15.61
CA VAL A 643 3.86 -10.31 -15.42
C VAL A 643 3.65 -10.83 -14.00
N ASN A 644 4.62 -10.62 -13.09
CA ASN A 644 4.55 -11.03 -11.69
C ASN A 644 4.61 -9.86 -10.69
N GLY A 645 4.92 -8.65 -11.16
CA GLY A 645 4.99 -7.41 -10.38
C GLY A 645 6.32 -7.26 -9.63
N ASP A 646 7.41 -7.84 -10.13
CA ASP A 646 8.70 -7.88 -9.45
C ASP A 646 9.71 -6.78 -9.86
N GLY A 647 9.30 -5.89 -10.76
CA GLY A 647 10.05 -4.77 -11.29
C GLY A 647 10.97 -5.11 -12.47
N ARG A 648 10.82 -6.29 -13.09
CA ARG A 648 11.64 -6.75 -14.22
C ARG A 648 10.77 -7.28 -15.34
N ALA A 649 11.13 -6.97 -16.59
CA ALA A 649 10.42 -7.54 -17.74
C ALA A 649 10.76 -9.02 -17.94
N ASP A 650 9.72 -9.86 -17.95
CA ASP A 650 9.77 -11.29 -18.21
C ASP A 650 9.73 -11.61 -19.71
N LEU A 651 10.22 -12.79 -20.13
CA LEU A 651 10.04 -13.25 -21.51
C LEU A 651 8.64 -13.86 -21.70
N ILE A 652 7.90 -13.38 -22.70
CA ILE A 652 6.56 -13.85 -23.04
C ILE A 652 6.56 -14.32 -24.49
N GLY A 653 6.09 -15.55 -24.74
CA GLY A 653 5.92 -16.07 -26.09
C GLY A 653 4.62 -16.85 -26.26
N PHE A 654 3.85 -16.51 -27.28
CA PHE A 654 2.58 -17.16 -27.57
C PHE A 654 2.80 -18.36 -28.51
N GLY A 655 3.03 -19.54 -27.94
CA GLY A 655 3.35 -20.74 -28.69
C GLY A 655 2.13 -21.45 -29.31
N ALA A 656 2.33 -22.70 -29.74
CA ALA A 656 1.24 -23.49 -30.31
C ALA A 656 0.16 -23.85 -29.28
N ALA A 657 0.55 -24.23 -28.06
CA ALA A 657 -0.38 -24.67 -27.02
C ALA A 657 -0.99 -23.50 -26.21
N GLY A 658 -0.26 -22.40 -26.05
CA GLY A 658 -0.71 -21.27 -25.24
C GLY A 658 0.41 -20.26 -24.97
N VAL A 659 0.29 -19.50 -23.89
CA VAL A 659 1.28 -18.50 -23.46
C VAL A 659 2.36 -19.14 -22.62
N TYR A 660 3.61 -18.91 -23.00
CA TYR A 660 4.79 -19.33 -22.26
C TYR A 660 5.49 -18.13 -21.64
N VAL A 661 5.83 -18.23 -20.36
CA VAL A 661 6.53 -17.19 -19.59
C VAL A 661 7.84 -17.74 -19.07
N SER A 662 8.88 -16.90 -19.02
CA SER A 662 10.15 -17.20 -18.34
C SER A 662 10.62 -15.97 -17.57
N LEU A 663 10.56 -16.06 -16.23
CA LEU A 663 10.73 -14.91 -15.35
C LEU A 663 12.13 -14.28 -15.40
N GLY A 664 12.19 -12.95 -15.30
CA GLY A 664 13.39 -12.13 -15.25
C GLY A 664 14.16 -12.26 -13.94
N GLN A 665 15.49 -12.11 -14.00
CA GLN A 665 16.37 -12.15 -12.85
C GLN A 665 17.26 -10.90 -12.82
N ALA A 666 17.58 -10.40 -11.63
CA ALA A 666 18.37 -9.19 -11.41
C ALA A 666 19.82 -9.20 -11.97
N ASN A 667 20.22 -10.26 -12.69
CA ASN A 667 21.47 -10.34 -13.46
C ASN A 667 21.25 -10.22 -14.98
N GLY A 668 20.04 -9.89 -15.44
CA GLY A 668 19.67 -9.82 -16.86
C GLY A 668 19.51 -11.18 -17.55
N THR A 669 19.31 -12.27 -16.79
CA THR A 669 19.05 -13.61 -17.34
C THR A 669 17.66 -14.11 -16.92
N PHE A 670 17.22 -15.26 -17.47
CA PHE A 670 15.83 -15.71 -17.35
C PHE A 670 15.70 -17.13 -16.78
N GLY A 671 14.59 -17.36 -16.07
CA GLY A 671 14.29 -18.62 -15.37
C GLY A 671 13.95 -19.81 -16.27
N ALA A 672 13.22 -20.80 -15.74
CA ALA A 672 12.69 -21.88 -16.56
C ALA A 672 11.43 -21.41 -17.30
N THR A 673 11.30 -21.74 -18.59
CA THR A 673 10.06 -21.47 -19.34
C THR A 673 8.93 -22.37 -18.86
N ASN A 674 7.83 -21.76 -18.42
CA ASN A 674 6.60 -22.44 -18.01
C ASN A 674 5.46 -22.14 -19.00
N LEU A 675 4.48 -23.05 -19.12
CA LEU A 675 3.22 -22.77 -19.80
C LEU A 675 2.31 -22.02 -18.82
N ALA A 676 2.27 -20.70 -18.92
CA ALA A 676 1.56 -19.80 -18.01
C ALA A 676 0.04 -19.80 -18.23
N LEU A 677 -0.42 -20.02 -19.46
CA LEU A 677 -1.84 -20.09 -19.80
C LEU A 677 -2.09 -21.01 -20.99
N ASN A 678 -3.07 -21.92 -20.87
CA ASN A 678 -3.57 -22.73 -21.98
C ASN A 678 -4.63 -21.97 -22.79
N GLY A 679 -4.19 -20.88 -23.43
CA GLY A 679 -5.01 -19.93 -24.19
C GLY A 679 -4.11 -19.00 -25.02
N PHE A 680 -4.69 -18.22 -25.94
CA PHE A 680 -3.97 -17.35 -26.88
C PHE A 680 -2.89 -18.03 -27.74
N GLY A 681 -2.93 -19.36 -27.84
CA GLY A 681 -2.01 -20.19 -28.61
C GLY A 681 -2.50 -20.49 -30.04
N ALA A 682 -1.56 -20.75 -30.94
CA ALA A 682 -1.85 -20.88 -32.37
C ALA A 682 -2.62 -22.15 -32.79
N SER A 683 -2.59 -23.22 -31.98
CA SER A 683 -3.33 -24.46 -32.26
C SER A 683 -4.79 -24.38 -31.83
N ASP A 684 -5.67 -25.21 -32.43
CA ASP A 684 -7.09 -25.33 -32.03
C ASP A 684 -7.24 -25.59 -30.51
N SER A 685 -6.36 -26.40 -29.93
CA SER A 685 -6.31 -26.69 -28.49
C SER A 685 -5.87 -25.50 -27.63
N GLY A 686 -5.09 -24.56 -28.18
CA GLY A 686 -4.67 -23.32 -27.53
C GLY A 686 -5.56 -22.11 -27.85
N GLY A 687 -6.65 -22.31 -28.60
CA GLY A 687 -7.62 -21.27 -28.97
C GLY A 687 -7.55 -20.76 -30.42
N GLY A 688 -6.59 -21.21 -31.23
CA GLY A 688 -6.56 -20.96 -32.69
C GLY A 688 -5.96 -19.60 -33.14
N TRP A 689 -5.14 -18.96 -32.31
CA TRP A 689 -4.57 -17.61 -32.49
C TRP A 689 -3.39 -17.59 -33.49
N SER A 690 -3.65 -18.09 -34.70
CA SER A 690 -2.62 -18.52 -35.67
C SER A 690 -1.96 -17.42 -36.52
N SER A 691 -2.30 -16.15 -36.32
CA SER A 691 -1.70 -15.02 -37.05
C SER A 691 -1.91 -13.70 -36.30
N VAL A 692 -0.86 -12.91 -36.04
CA VAL A 692 -0.97 -11.58 -35.39
C VAL A 692 -1.79 -10.58 -36.19
N ASP A 693 -1.81 -10.67 -37.52
CA ASP A 693 -2.62 -9.77 -38.36
C ASP A 693 -4.12 -9.95 -38.08
N ARG A 694 -4.59 -11.19 -37.88
CA ARG A 694 -5.99 -11.45 -37.51
C ARG A 694 -6.23 -11.43 -36.01
N PHE A 695 -5.24 -11.87 -35.25
CA PHE A 695 -5.29 -12.19 -33.83
C PHE A 695 -4.10 -11.58 -33.08
N PRO A 696 -3.99 -10.23 -33.04
CA PRO A 696 -2.93 -9.58 -32.28
C PRO A 696 -3.19 -9.77 -30.77
N ARG A 697 -2.10 -9.74 -30.02
CA ARG A 697 -2.08 -9.77 -28.56
C ARG A 697 -1.20 -8.63 -28.12
N GLN A 698 -1.62 -7.92 -27.08
CA GLN A 698 -0.85 -6.92 -26.39
C GLN A 698 -0.70 -7.37 -24.93
N ILE A 699 0.35 -6.88 -24.29
CA ILE A 699 0.62 -7.14 -22.87
C ILE A 699 0.70 -5.78 -22.19
N ALA A 700 -0.17 -5.51 -21.23
CA ALA A 700 -0.26 -4.26 -20.47
C ALA A 700 -1.15 -4.49 -19.23
N ASP A 701 -0.88 -3.77 -18.14
CA ASP A 701 -1.71 -3.80 -16.94
C ASP A 701 -3.05 -3.07 -17.22
N VAL A 702 -4.18 -3.79 -17.20
CA VAL A 702 -5.52 -3.20 -17.42
C VAL A 702 -6.36 -3.13 -16.15
N ASN A 703 -5.80 -3.51 -14.99
CA ASN A 703 -6.48 -3.54 -13.69
C ASN A 703 -5.76 -2.77 -12.57
N GLY A 704 -4.61 -2.15 -12.87
CA GLY A 704 -3.80 -1.35 -11.96
C GLY A 704 -3.11 -2.17 -10.86
N ASP A 705 -2.98 -3.48 -11.05
CA ASP A 705 -2.50 -4.38 -10.00
C ASP A 705 -0.96 -4.56 -9.96
N GLY A 706 -0.26 -3.86 -10.85
CA GLY A 706 1.18 -3.86 -11.02
C GLY A 706 1.72 -4.99 -11.91
N ARG A 707 0.85 -5.80 -12.53
CA ARG A 707 1.22 -6.93 -13.39
C ARG A 707 0.62 -6.75 -14.77
N ALA A 708 1.40 -7.05 -15.80
CA ALA A 708 0.91 -6.92 -17.16
C ALA A 708 -0.03 -8.08 -17.55
N ASP A 709 -1.24 -7.72 -18.00
CA ASP A 709 -2.29 -8.63 -18.45
C ASP A 709 -2.16 -8.99 -19.93
N ILE A 710 -2.84 -10.06 -20.36
CA ILE A 710 -2.99 -10.36 -21.79
C ILE A 710 -4.27 -9.71 -22.31
N VAL A 711 -4.15 -8.83 -23.31
CA VAL A 711 -5.28 -8.37 -24.13
C VAL A 711 -5.16 -8.94 -25.54
N GLY A 712 -6.03 -9.89 -25.90
CA GLY A 712 -6.05 -10.53 -27.22
C GLY A 712 -7.29 -10.21 -28.03
N PHE A 713 -7.10 -9.75 -29.27
CA PHE A 713 -8.18 -9.35 -30.17
C PHE A 713 -8.66 -10.53 -31.03
N GLY A 714 -9.79 -11.11 -30.64
CA GLY A 714 -10.33 -12.34 -31.25
C GLY A 714 -11.38 -12.08 -32.34
N GLY A 715 -12.26 -13.06 -32.56
CA GLY A 715 -13.35 -12.94 -33.53
C GLY A 715 -14.51 -12.07 -33.07
N ASN A 716 -14.95 -12.26 -31.83
CA ASN A 716 -16.14 -11.60 -31.28
C ASN A 716 -15.83 -10.30 -30.53
N GLY A 717 -14.55 -10.04 -30.22
CA GLY A 717 -14.12 -8.83 -29.52
C GLY A 717 -12.72 -8.97 -28.93
N ALA A 718 -12.38 -8.10 -27.97
CA ALA A 718 -11.16 -8.19 -27.17
C ALA A 718 -11.39 -9.08 -25.93
N TYR A 719 -10.42 -9.94 -25.65
CA TYR A 719 -10.42 -10.90 -24.56
C TYR A 719 -9.28 -10.57 -23.60
N VAL A 720 -9.53 -10.67 -22.30
CA VAL A 720 -8.55 -10.36 -21.25
C VAL A 720 -8.28 -11.59 -20.40
N SER A 721 -7.03 -11.78 -20.00
CA SER A 721 -6.60 -12.74 -18.97
C SER A 721 -5.63 -12.01 -18.03
N LEU A 722 -6.06 -11.80 -16.79
CA LEU A 722 -5.33 -10.99 -15.82
C LEU A 722 -4.07 -11.68 -15.28
N GLY A 723 -2.97 -10.95 -15.11
CA GLY A 723 -1.70 -11.40 -14.57
C GLY A 723 -1.81 -11.88 -13.11
N GLN A 724 -0.91 -12.76 -12.69
CA GLN A 724 -0.89 -13.33 -11.34
C GLN A 724 0.54 -13.26 -10.79
N ALA A 725 0.69 -13.07 -9.48
CA ALA A 725 2.01 -12.89 -8.83
C ALA A 725 2.98 -14.09 -8.96
N ASP A 726 2.55 -15.23 -9.51
CA ASP A 726 3.40 -16.37 -9.85
C ASP A 726 3.87 -16.40 -11.33
N GLY A 727 3.52 -15.37 -12.11
CA GLY A 727 3.79 -15.27 -13.54
C GLY A 727 2.84 -16.11 -14.42
N THR A 728 1.71 -16.58 -13.87
CA THR A 728 0.62 -17.19 -14.63
C THR A 728 -0.49 -16.17 -14.93
N PHE A 729 -1.55 -16.61 -15.62
CA PHE A 729 -2.69 -15.75 -15.95
C PHE A 729 -4.02 -16.38 -15.55
N GLY A 730 -4.96 -15.55 -15.11
CA GLY A 730 -6.33 -15.91 -14.76
C GLY A 730 -7.19 -16.33 -15.95
N SER A 731 -8.42 -16.75 -15.65
CA SER A 731 -9.40 -17.22 -16.64
C SER A 731 -9.72 -16.15 -17.67
N THR A 732 -9.67 -16.51 -18.95
CA THR A 732 -9.94 -15.57 -20.04
C THR A 732 -11.40 -15.13 -20.08
N ILE A 733 -11.65 -13.82 -20.01
CA ILE A 733 -12.95 -13.17 -20.15
C ILE A 733 -13.07 -12.44 -21.50
N LEU A 734 -14.30 -12.14 -21.93
CA LEU A 734 -14.55 -11.22 -23.03
C LEU A 734 -14.67 -9.81 -22.45
N GLY A 735 -13.57 -9.04 -22.48
CA GLY A 735 -13.53 -7.69 -21.91
C GLY A 735 -14.45 -6.71 -22.65
N ILE A 736 -14.55 -6.82 -23.98
CA ILE A 736 -15.53 -6.07 -24.78
C ILE A 736 -15.87 -6.77 -26.10
N ALA A 737 -17.15 -6.69 -26.51
CA ALA A 737 -17.63 -7.12 -27.84
C ALA A 737 -17.27 -6.11 -28.96
N GLY A 738 -16.01 -5.69 -29.02
CA GLY A 738 -15.45 -4.72 -29.97
C GLY A 738 -13.98 -5.03 -30.29
N PHE A 739 -13.41 -4.38 -31.31
CA PHE A 739 -12.02 -4.60 -31.75
C PHE A 739 -11.68 -6.00 -32.30
N GLY A 740 -12.70 -6.84 -32.51
CA GLY A 740 -12.58 -8.18 -33.09
C GLY A 740 -12.74 -8.21 -34.61
N TYR A 741 -12.14 -9.22 -35.25
CA TYR A 741 -12.07 -9.28 -36.72
C TYR A 741 -13.41 -9.56 -37.43
N SER A 742 -14.39 -10.16 -36.73
CA SER A 742 -15.68 -10.48 -37.34
C SER A 742 -16.59 -9.25 -37.39
N ALA A 743 -17.59 -9.27 -38.28
CA ALA A 743 -18.59 -8.20 -38.33
C ALA A 743 -19.37 -8.01 -37.01
N ALA A 744 -19.47 -9.06 -36.17
CA ALA A 744 -20.08 -8.98 -34.84
C ALA A 744 -19.15 -8.37 -33.79
N GLY A 745 -17.82 -8.49 -33.97
CA GLY A 745 -16.80 -7.87 -33.12
C GLY A 745 -16.33 -6.49 -33.60
N GLY A 746 -16.98 -5.90 -34.61
CA GLY A 746 -16.65 -4.57 -35.15
C GLY A 746 -15.88 -4.55 -36.48
N GLY A 747 -15.42 -5.70 -36.99
CA GLY A 747 -14.86 -5.81 -38.35
C GLY A 747 -13.38 -5.46 -38.50
N TRP A 748 -12.59 -5.59 -37.43
CA TRP A 748 -11.16 -5.25 -37.35
C TRP A 748 -10.29 -6.33 -38.02
N ALA A 749 -10.43 -6.44 -39.35
CA ALA A 749 -10.07 -7.64 -40.11
C ALA A 749 -8.56 -7.94 -40.27
N SER A 750 -7.69 -6.96 -39.98
CA SER A 750 -6.24 -6.98 -40.17
C SER A 750 -5.61 -5.95 -39.21
N ASP A 751 -4.56 -6.30 -38.48
CA ASP A 751 -3.77 -5.38 -37.64
C ASP A 751 -2.82 -4.52 -38.48
N ASP A 752 -2.38 -4.99 -39.65
CA ASP A 752 -1.67 -4.12 -40.60
C ASP A 752 -2.56 -2.96 -41.05
N THR A 753 -3.81 -3.21 -41.45
CA THR A 753 -4.72 -2.10 -41.83
C THR A 753 -5.25 -1.35 -40.61
N TYR A 754 -5.69 -2.08 -39.58
CA TYR A 754 -6.40 -1.55 -38.41
C TYR A 754 -5.72 -1.99 -37.10
N PRO A 755 -4.57 -1.38 -36.74
CA PRO A 755 -3.82 -1.79 -35.56
C PRO A 755 -4.59 -1.53 -34.27
N ARG A 756 -4.37 -2.40 -33.27
CA ARG A 756 -4.84 -2.22 -31.89
C ARG A 756 -3.65 -2.16 -30.96
N ARG A 757 -3.63 -1.17 -30.08
CA ARG A 757 -2.63 -0.96 -29.02
C ARG A 757 -3.35 -0.90 -27.68
N VAL A 758 -2.60 -1.16 -26.61
CA VAL A 758 -3.09 -1.08 -25.25
C VAL A 758 -2.10 -0.25 -24.43
N ALA A 759 -2.57 0.85 -23.85
CA ALA A 759 -1.81 1.82 -23.07
C ALA A 759 -2.78 2.77 -22.36
N ASP A 760 -2.43 3.27 -21.18
CA ASP A 760 -3.18 4.31 -20.48
C ASP A 760 -3.20 5.59 -21.35
N VAL A 761 -4.39 6.15 -21.61
CA VAL A 761 -4.53 7.43 -22.34
C VAL A 761 -5.35 8.49 -21.58
N ASN A 762 -5.77 8.20 -20.34
CA ASN A 762 -6.57 9.10 -19.50
C ASN A 762 -5.88 9.48 -18.17
N GLY A 763 -4.88 8.71 -17.74
CA GLY A 763 -4.08 8.88 -16.54
C GLY A 763 -4.61 8.14 -15.32
N ASP A 764 -5.55 7.19 -15.48
CA ASP A 764 -6.18 6.46 -14.36
C ASP A 764 -5.36 5.24 -13.87
N GLY A 765 -4.23 4.95 -14.53
CA GLY A 765 -3.36 3.81 -14.21
C GLY A 765 -3.76 2.49 -14.89
N TYR A 766 -4.87 2.45 -15.64
CA TYR A 766 -5.31 1.29 -16.39
C TYR A 766 -5.01 1.43 -17.89
N ALA A 767 -4.47 0.39 -18.51
CA ALA A 767 -4.16 0.45 -19.93
C ALA A 767 -5.41 0.27 -20.83
N ASP A 768 -5.74 1.32 -21.58
CA ASP A 768 -6.91 1.40 -22.45
C ASP A 768 -6.70 0.76 -23.83
N ILE A 769 -7.77 0.34 -24.49
CA ILE A 769 -7.68 -0.09 -25.90
C ILE A 769 -7.75 1.14 -26.83
N VAL A 770 -6.68 1.34 -27.61
CA VAL A 770 -6.66 2.27 -28.75
C VAL A 770 -6.64 1.52 -30.08
N GLY A 771 -7.74 1.63 -30.84
CA GLY A 771 -7.88 1.00 -32.16
C GLY A 771 -7.89 2.02 -33.31
N PHE A 772 -7.00 1.84 -34.27
CA PHE A 772 -6.89 2.70 -35.46
C PHE A 772 -7.77 2.18 -36.60
N GLY A 773 -9.03 2.66 -36.66
CA GLY A 773 -10.03 2.20 -37.62
C GLY A 773 -9.93 2.85 -39.01
N SER A 774 -10.96 2.66 -39.83
CA SER A 774 -11.03 3.30 -41.17
C SER A 774 -11.23 4.83 -41.08
N GLY A 775 -12.01 5.29 -40.08
CA GLY A 775 -12.41 6.71 -39.92
C GLY A 775 -11.59 7.52 -38.92
N GLY A 776 -10.61 6.93 -38.24
CA GLY A 776 -9.81 7.58 -37.21
C GLY A 776 -9.36 6.61 -36.11
N ALA A 777 -8.79 7.13 -35.02
CA ALA A 777 -8.47 6.36 -33.82
C ALA A 777 -9.65 6.36 -32.84
N PHE A 778 -9.94 5.20 -32.26
CA PHE A 778 -11.00 4.97 -31.29
C PHE A 778 -10.40 4.52 -29.97
N VAL A 779 -10.87 5.09 -28.86
CA VAL A 779 -10.47 4.74 -27.49
C VAL A 779 -11.60 4.01 -26.80
N SER A 780 -11.26 3.02 -25.99
CA SER A 780 -12.18 2.19 -25.20
C SER A 780 -11.55 2.03 -23.83
N LEU A 781 -12.03 2.83 -22.87
CA LEU A 781 -11.40 2.92 -21.56
C LEU A 781 -11.52 1.60 -20.79
N SER A 782 -10.50 1.25 -19.99
CA SER A 782 -10.61 0.15 -19.03
C SER A 782 -11.61 0.48 -17.92
N GLN A 783 -11.98 -0.54 -17.14
CA GLN A 783 -12.86 -0.40 -15.96
C GLN A 783 -12.24 -1.09 -14.72
N GLY A 784 -10.93 -1.33 -14.72
CA GLY A 784 -10.19 -1.96 -13.61
C GLY A 784 -10.48 -3.46 -13.38
N ASP A 785 -11.48 -4.06 -14.04
CA ASP A 785 -11.90 -5.45 -13.85
C ASP A 785 -11.58 -6.38 -15.06
N GLY A 786 -10.79 -5.88 -16.02
CA GLY A 786 -10.52 -6.54 -17.29
C GLY A 786 -11.63 -6.41 -18.33
N THR A 787 -12.64 -5.56 -18.09
CA THR A 787 -13.64 -5.14 -19.10
C THR A 787 -13.43 -3.69 -19.54
N PHE A 788 -14.01 -3.32 -20.68
CA PHE A 788 -13.83 -1.98 -21.27
C PHE A 788 -15.17 -1.28 -21.56
N ALA A 789 -15.17 0.05 -21.40
CA ALA A 789 -16.26 0.94 -21.77
C ALA A 789 -16.53 0.94 -23.29
N SER A 790 -17.67 1.45 -23.73
CA SER A 790 -18.01 1.50 -25.17
C SER A 790 -17.06 2.41 -25.97
N PRO A 791 -16.56 2.00 -27.14
CA PRO A 791 -15.53 2.73 -27.86
C PRO A 791 -16.03 4.05 -28.45
N VAL A 792 -15.24 5.11 -28.26
CA VAL A 792 -15.50 6.48 -28.74
C VAL A 792 -14.48 6.84 -29.83
N LEU A 793 -14.89 7.60 -30.85
CA LEU A 793 -13.96 8.16 -31.84
C LEU A 793 -13.18 9.30 -31.18
N ALA A 794 -11.92 9.04 -30.83
CA ALA A 794 -11.07 9.97 -30.09
C ALA A 794 -10.42 11.03 -30.99
N ILE A 795 -10.07 10.67 -32.23
CA ILE A 795 -9.61 11.62 -33.25
C ILE A 795 -9.90 11.11 -34.67
N ALA A 796 -10.32 12.00 -35.57
CA ALA A 796 -10.62 11.69 -36.97
C ALA A 796 -9.36 11.56 -37.87
N SER A 797 -8.21 11.28 -37.28
CA SER A 797 -6.89 11.11 -37.92
C SER A 797 -6.31 9.72 -37.61
N TYR A 798 -5.19 9.35 -38.22
CA TYR A 798 -4.53 8.04 -38.10
C TYR A 798 -5.34 6.84 -38.62
N GLY A 799 -6.44 7.11 -39.33
CA GLY A 799 -7.31 6.11 -39.90
C GLY A 799 -6.90 5.70 -41.32
N ALA A 800 -7.33 4.51 -41.73
CA ALA A 800 -6.93 3.91 -43.01
C ALA A 800 -7.54 4.58 -44.25
N SER A 801 -8.61 5.37 -44.12
CA SER A 801 -9.20 6.11 -45.25
C SER A 801 -8.46 7.41 -45.56
N ASP A 802 -8.46 7.84 -46.83
CA ASP A 802 -7.87 9.14 -47.26
C ASP A 802 -8.38 10.32 -46.42
N ALA A 803 -9.66 10.29 -46.02
CA ALA A 803 -10.28 11.32 -45.19
C ALA A 803 -9.77 11.35 -43.74
N ALA A 804 -9.22 10.24 -43.25
CA ALA A 804 -8.63 10.08 -41.92
C ALA A 804 -7.08 10.02 -41.94
N GLY A 805 -6.47 10.41 -43.07
CA GLY A 805 -5.01 10.53 -43.23
C GLY A 805 -4.34 9.42 -44.06
N GLY A 806 -5.06 8.37 -44.45
CA GLY A 806 -4.55 7.35 -45.39
C GLY A 806 -3.55 6.36 -44.78
N TRP A 807 -3.72 5.98 -43.51
CA TRP A 807 -2.83 5.08 -42.77
C TRP A 807 -3.14 3.61 -43.10
N THR A 808 -2.87 3.19 -44.35
CA THR A 808 -3.37 1.94 -44.94
C THR A 808 -2.65 0.65 -44.53
N SER A 809 -1.50 0.75 -43.87
CA SER A 809 -0.65 -0.39 -43.47
C SER A 809 0.24 0.05 -42.31
N ASN A 810 0.33 -0.77 -41.26
CA ASN A 810 1.15 -0.56 -40.07
C ASN A 810 2.60 -1.00 -40.32
N ASP A 811 2.86 -1.97 -41.20
CA ASP A 811 4.23 -2.29 -41.66
C ASP A 811 4.89 -1.07 -42.30
N ARG A 812 4.14 -0.24 -43.04
CA ARG A 812 4.65 1.04 -43.56
C ARG A 812 4.51 2.19 -42.58
N PHE A 813 3.29 2.41 -42.10
CA PHE A 813 2.85 3.56 -41.31
C PHE A 813 2.51 3.12 -39.88
N VAL A 814 3.56 2.79 -39.13
CA VAL A 814 3.47 2.31 -37.75
C VAL A 814 2.72 3.32 -36.89
N ARG A 815 1.78 2.82 -36.09
CA ARG A 815 1.06 3.57 -35.06
C ARG A 815 1.29 2.88 -33.73
N THR A 816 1.76 3.65 -32.75
CA THR A 816 1.95 3.23 -31.36
C THR A 816 1.39 4.29 -30.42
N ILE A 817 1.18 3.91 -29.17
CA ILE A 817 0.89 4.83 -28.07
C ILE A 817 2.15 4.89 -27.20
N ALA A 818 2.54 6.10 -26.78
CA ALA A 818 3.60 6.33 -25.81
C ALA A 818 3.54 7.80 -25.34
N ASP A 819 3.75 8.06 -24.05
CA ASP A 819 3.88 9.41 -23.50
C ASP A 819 5.18 10.07 -24.00
N VAL A 820 5.11 11.01 -24.96
CA VAL A 820 6.30 11.63 -25.56
C VAL A 820 6.60 13.03 -25.04
N ASP A 821 5.66 13.75 -24.42
CA ASP A 821 5.99 15.02 -23.72
C ASP A 821 6.24 14.86 -22.22
N GLY A 822 5.93 13.69 -21.68
CA GLY A 822 6.15 13.30 -20.30
C GLY A 822 4.97 13.68 -19.42
N ASP A 823 3.75 13.75 -19.96
CA ASP A 823 2.52 14.08 -19.22
C ASP A 823 1.76 12.85 -18.69
N GLY A 824 2.39 11.67 -18.66
CA GLY A 824 1.78 10.44 -18.12
C GLY A 824 0.61 9.89 -18.95
N LEU A 825 0.11 10.63 -19.94
CA LEU A 825 -0.93 10.16 -20.86
C LEU A 825 -0.27 9.58 -22.10
N GLY A 826 -0.78 8.45 -22.59
CA GLY A 826 -0.28 7.86 -23.83
C GLY A 826 -0.61 8.71 -25.06
N ASP A 827 0.40 9.28 -25.74
CA ASP A 827 0.22 10.02 -26.99
C ASP A 827 0.13 9.09 -28.21
N ILE A 828 -0.62 9.49 -29.25
CA ILE A 828 -0.54 8.80 -30.55
C ILE A 828 0.74 9.22 -31.28
N VAL A 829 1.68 8.29 -31.41
CA VAL A 829 2.88 8.41 -32.25
C VAL A 829 2.67 7.63 -33.55
N GLY A 830 2.58 8.36 -34.66
CA GLY A 830 2.43 7.79 -36.00
C GLY A 830 3.62 8.05 -36.91
N PHE A 831 4.30 7.00 -37.37
CA PHE A 831 5.43 7.08 -38.30
C PHE A 831 4.92 7.18 -39.75
N GLY A 832 4.72 8.41 -40.22
CA GLY A 832 4.11 8.68 -41.52
C GLY A 832 5.07 8.61 -42.71
N GLY A 833 4.60 9.14 -43.86
CA GLY A 833 5.37 9.21 -45.10
C GLY A 833 6.64 10.06 -44.98
N ASP A 834 6.48 11.37 -44.77
CA ASP A 834 7.59 12.33 -44.71
C ASP A 834 7.96 12.78 -43.28
N TYR A 835 7.12 12.45 -42.29
CA TYR A 835 7.26 12.88 -40.89
C TYR A 835 6.72 11.81 -39.94
N THR A 836 7.27 11.76 -38.73
CA THR A 836 6.58 11.26 -37.54
C THR A 836 5.60 12.32 -37.06
N TYR A 837 4.37 11.90 -36.73
CA TYR A 837 3.29 12.75 -36.27
C TYR A 837 2.92 12.40 -34.83
N VAL A 838 2.75 13.41 -33.98
CA VAL A 838 2.31 13.27 -32.58
C VAL A 838 0.96 13.93 -32.39
N SER A 839 0.04 13.25 -31.71
CA SER A 839 -1.21 13.82 -31.19
C SER A 839 -1.32 13.50 -29.71
N TYR A 840 -1.33 14.56 -28.91
CA TYR A 840 -1.22 14.44 -27.46
C TYR A 840 -2.44 13.82 -26.80
N GLY A 841 -2.22 13.14 -25.68
CA GLY A 841 -3.25 12.76 -24.72
C GLY A 841 -4.15 13.94 -24.30
N GLY A 842 -5.36 13.62 -23.86
CA GLY A 842 -6.45 14.59 -23.63
C GLY A 842 -6.30 15.43 -22.36
N SER A 843 -5.25 16.26 -22.25
CA SER A 843 -4.98 17.05 -21.04
C SER A 843 -5.91 18.26 -20.80
N ASP A 844 -6.91 18.49 -21.67
CA ASP A 844 -7.89 19.59 -21.54
C ASP A 844 -9.10 19.21 -20.66
N PHE A 845 -9.31 19.96 -19.57
CA PHE A 845 -10.51 19.88 -18.73
C PHE A 845 -11.71 20.58 -19.37
N THR A 846 -12.80 19.84 -19.58
CA THR A 846 -14.05 20.33 -20.20
C THR A 846 -15.23 20.25 -19.23
N GLN A 847 -16.27 21.07 -19.40
CA GLN A 847 -17.41 21.06 -18.47
C GLN A 847 -18.19 19.73 -18.52
N VAL A 848 -18.36 19.11 -17.35
CA VAL A 848 -19.12 17.87 -17.17
C VAL A 848 -20.29 18.08 -16.20
N GLN A 849 -21.13 17.07 -16.01
CA GLN A 849 -22.11 17.03 -14.93
C GLN A 849 -21.45 16.53 -13.64
N ALA A 850 -21.92 17.04 -12.50
CA ALA A 850 -21.50 16.53 -11.19
C ALA A 850 -22.06 15.12 -10.93
N THR A 851 -21.29 14.28 -10.26
CA THR A 851 -21.70 12.96 -9.75
C THR A 851 -22.54 13.11 -8.48
N SER A 852 -23.16 12.02 -8.02
CA SER A 852 -23.86 12.02 -6.73
C SER A 852 -22.90 12.22 -5.55
N GLY A 853 -21.68 11.67 -5.61
CA GLY A 853 -20.66 11.82 -4.57
C GLY A 853 -20.17 13.27 -4.45
N GLU A 854 -19.85 13.92 -5.57
CA GLU A 854 -19.47 15.34 -5.60
C GLU A 854 -20.54 16.25 -4.99
N LEU A 855 -21.82 15.98 -5.30
CA LEU A 855 -22.94 16.74 -4.74
C LEU A 855 -23.15 16.49 -3.24
N GLN A 856 -22.89 15.27 -2.77
CA GLN A 856 -22.94 14.91 -1.35
C GLN A 856 -21.81 15.58 -0.57
N PHE A 857 -20.56 15.40 -1.01
CA PHE A 857 -19.38 16.01 -0.39
C PHE A 857 -19.48 17.54 -0.31
N ALA A 858 -19.98 18.20 -1.37
CA ALA A 858 -20.21 19.64 -1.35
C ALA A 858 -21.28 20.07 -0.33
N ALA A 859 -22.32 19.26 -0.12
CA ALA A 859 -23.35 19.53 0.91
C ALA A 859 -22.80 19.34 2.33
N GLU A 860 -21.99 18.32 2.56
CA GLU A 860 -21.32 18.04 3.83
C GLU A 860 -20.28 19.11 4.17
N ALA A 861 -19.41 19.47 3.23
CA ALA A 861 -18.45 20.55 3.41
C ALA A 861 -19.11 21.90 3.72
N ALA A 862 -20.27 22.19 3.10
CA ALA A 862 -21.06 23.40 3.41
C ALA A 862 -21.66 23.36 4.82
N ALA A 863 -22.13 22.19 5.30
CA ALA A 863 -22.60 22.02 6.67
C ALA A 863 -21.47 22.15 7.69
N ASN A 864 -20.31 21.57 7.42
CA ASN A 864 -19.13 21.62 8.29
C ASN A 864 -18.55 23.04 8.40
N ALA A 865 -18.51 23.81 7.29
CA ALA A 865 -18.12 25.22 7.31
C ALA A 865 -19.05 26.09 8.20
N ALA A 866 -20.36 25.79 8.22
CA ALA A 866 -21.31 26.47 9.11
C ALA A 866 -21.11 26.13 10.60
N ASN A 867 -20.61 24.91 10.90
CA ASN A 867 -20.25 24.51 12.26
C ASN A 867 -18.94 25.18 12.73
N LEU A 868 -17.92 25.23 11.87
CA LEU A 868 -16.64 25.92 12.14
C LEU A 868 -16.83 27.41 12.46
N ALA A 869 -17.72 28.11 11.74
CA ALA A 869 -18.03 29.52 11.99
C ALA A 869 -18.61 29.81 13.39
N ASN A 870 -19.14 28.80 14.10
CA ASN A 870 -19.64 28.93 15.47
C ASN A 870 -18.58 28.60 16.55
N ARG A 871 -17.42 28.04 16.20
CA ARG A 871 -16.33 27.67 17.13
C ARG A 871 -15.36 28.82 17.37
N GLY A 872 -15.84 29.87 18.03
CA GLY A 872 -14.98 30.97 18.45
C GLY A 872 -13.98 30.57 19.55
N VAL A 873 -12.69 30.56 19.20
CA VAL A 873 -11.52 30.44 20.10
C VAL A 873 -11.28 29.04 20.71
N GLU A 874 -10.40 28.26 20.08
CA GLU A 874 -9.66 27.20 20.78
C GLU A 874 -8.43 27.81 21.47
N ILE A 875 -8.23 27.46 22.75
CA ILE A 875 -7.07 27.87 23.55
C ILE A 875 -6.15 26.64 23.65
N GLU A 876 -5.02 26.68 22.96
CA GLU A 876 -3.98 25.65 23.03
C GLU A 876 -3.39 25.57 24.45
N PRO A 877 -3.43 24.40 25.13
CA PRO A 877 -2.70 24.17 26.37
C PRO A 877 -1.26 23.68 26.08
N ASP A 878 -0.51 24.38 25.23
CA ASP A 878 0.90 24.05 25.00
C ASP A 878 1.77 24.59 26.14
N LEU A 879 2.09 23.71 27.08
CA LEU A 879 3.12 23.91 28.07
C LEU A 879 3.76 22.55 28.42
N THR A 880 4.57 22.05 27.50
CA THR A 880 5.47 20.92 27.73
C THR A 880 6.36 21.17 28.94
N ILE A 881 6.13 20.41 30.02
CA ILE A 881 7.07 20.29 31.14
C ILE A 881 7.84 18.97 30.92
N PRO A 882 9.18 19.01 30.72
CA PRO A 882 9.96 17.79 30.64
C PRO A 882 10.03 17.10 32.01
N VAL A 883 9.68 15.82 32.06
CA VAL A 883 9.82 14.98 33.25
C VAL A 883 11.21 14.36 33.27
N GLU A 884 12.14 14.94 34.04
CA GLU A 884 13.38 14.26 34.43
C GLU A 884 13.14 13.43 35.71
N GLN A 885 13.56 12.16 35.73
CA GLN A 885 13.54 11.33 36.95
C GLN A 885 14.86 11.41 37.75
N TYR A 886 14.74 11.89 39.00
CA TYR A 886 15.52 11.57 40.21
C TYR A 886 16.97 11.01 40.08
N SER A 887 17.99 11.60 40.74
CA SER A 887 18.11 11.43 42.20
C SER A 887 19.30 12.18 42.86
N GLY A 888 19.06 12.74 44.06
CA GLY A 888 19.97 12.68 45.21
C GLY A 888 21.33 13.42 45.24
N CYS A 889 21.36 14.70 45.69
CA CYS A 889 22.43 15.18 46.59
C CYS A 889 21.99 16.39 47.47
N PRO A 890 22.62 16.62 48.65
CA PRO A 890 21.98 17.39 49.73
C PRO A 890 22.32 18.89 49.78
N CYS A 891 21.32 19.67 50.20
CA CYS A 891 21.34 20.93 50.95
C CYS A 891 22.59 21.84 50.84
N GLY A 892 22.48 22.90 50.03
CA GLY A 892 23.30 24.12 50.12
C GLY A 892 22.41 25.37 50.11
N ALA A 893 22.60 26.29 51.06
CA ALA A 893 21.70 27.43 51.25
C ALA A 893 22.08 28.67 50.40
N GLY A 894 21.09 29.40 49.87
CA GLY A 894 21.26 30.82 49.51
C GLY A 894 20.38 31.36 48.36
N SER A 895 19.79 32.54 48.59
CA SER A 895 19.27 33.53 47.61
C SER A 895 18.23 33.07 46.57
N CYS A 896 16.94 33.45 46.72
CA CYS A 896 16.29 34.62 46.07
C CYS A 896 15.44 34.19 44.84
N SER A 897 14.28 34.77 44.49
CA SER A 897 13.37 35.73 45.15
C SER A 897 12.11 35.93 44.26
N HIS A 898 10.96 36.32 44.85
CA HIS A 898 9.65 36.59 44.19
C HIS A 898 8.93 35.32 43.67
N GLY A 899 7.60 35.18 43.78
CA GLY A 899 6.62 36.05 44.41
C GLY A 899 5.22 35.83 43.81
N TYR A 900 4.51 34.80 44.26
CA TYR A 900 3.11 34.56 43.88
C TYR A 900 2.17 35.19 44.91
N ASP A 901 1.24 36.03 44.46
CA ASP A 901 0.02 36.37 45.20
C ASP A 901 -1.09 36.82 44.23
N ASP A 902 -2.32 36.44 44.56
CA ASP A 902 -3.65 36.85 44.05
C ASP A 902 -3.92 37.03 42.53
N ALA A 903 -4.97 36.33 42.06
CA ALA A 903 -6.20 37.01 41.59
C ALA A 903 -7.41 36.05 41.53
N VAL A 904 -8.23 36.02 42.58
CA VAL A 904 -9.63 35.55 42.48
C VAL A 904 -10.53 36.72 42.07
N GLY A 905 -11.23 36.57 40.95
CA GLY A 905 -12.51 37.26 40.70
C GLY A 905 -12.54 38.33 39.60
N ALA A 906 -13.32 38.06 38.54
CA ALA A 906 -14.03 39.07 37.77
C ALA A 906 -15.18 38.41 36.96
N LEU A 907 -16.40 38.44 37.51
CA LEU A 907 -17.62 38.04 36.79
C LEU A 907 -18.69 39.11 37.06
N GLN A 908 -18.89 40.04 36.11
CA GLN A 908 -20.11 40.86 35.87
C GLN A 908 -19.82 42.10 34.98
N ASN A 909 -20.88 42.57 34.30
CA ASN A 909 -21.04 43.86 33.58
C ASN A 909 -20.33 43.98 32.22
N LEU A 910 -20.94 44.43 31.11
CA LEU A 910 -22.28 44.92 30.71
C LEU A 910 -22.44 44.64 29.18
N GLY A 911 -23.61 44.69 28.53
CA GLY A 911 -24.98 45.04 28.94
C GLY A 911 -25.94 45.03 27.73
N GLU A 912 -27.24 45.19 27.99
CA GLU A 912 -28.31 45.21 26.97
C GLU A 912 -28.32 46.49 26.11
N GLY A 913 -28.87 46.42 24.89
CA GLY A 913 -29.07 47.58 24.01
C GLY A 913 -30.04 47.28 22.85
N ASP A 914 -31.22 47.92 22.87
CA ASP A 914 -32.34 47.71 21.95
C ASP A 914 -32.06 47.97 20.46
N GLY A 915 -32.84 47.30 19.58
CA GLY A 915 -32.82 47.55 18.12
C GLY A 915 -33.87 46.79 17.32
N ALA A 916 -35.16 46.94 17.63
CA ALA A 916 -36.24 46.25 16.92
C ALA A 916 -36.50 46.79 15.50
N PHE A 917 -36.88 45.92 14.55
CA PHE A 917 -37.91 46.23 13.55
C PHE A 917 -38.62 44.95 13.05
N VAL A 918 -39.93 45.06 12.84
CA VAL A 918 -40.82 43.97 12.38
C VAL A 918 -41.28 44.27 10.95
N ALA A 919 -41.18 43.24 10.09
CA ALA A 919 -41.89 42.99 8.82
C ALA A 919 -42.22 44.14 7.87
N GLU A 920 -41.82 43.99 6.60
CA GLU A 920 -42.77 44.00 5.47
C GLU A 920 -42.31 42.98 4.40
N ASN A 921 -43.27 42.32 3.75
CA ASN A 921 -43.11 41.53 2.52
C ASN A 921 -44.25 41.99 1.59
N PRO A 922 -43.98 42.30 0.30
CA PRO A 922 -44.63 41.48 -0.72
C PRO A 922 -43.84 41.30 -2.05
N ALA A 923 -44.01 40.12 -2.67
CA ALA A 923 -44.17 39.83 -4.12
C ALA A 923 -43.12 40.39 -5.13
N ASP A 924 -42.57 39.67 -6.12
CA ASP A 924 -43.01 38.51 -6.93
C ASP A 924 -41.76 37.95 -7.70
N VAL A 925 -41.71 36.84 -8.47
CA VAL A 925 -42.70 35.88 -9.02
C VAL A 925 -42.00 34.52 -9.36
N PHE A 926 -42.69 33.39 -9.11
CA PHE A 926 -42.62 32.03 -9.72
C PHE A 926 -41.34 31.40 -10.32
N TYR A 927 -41.09 30.13 -9.93
CA TYR A 927 -41.22 28.91 -10.78
C TYR A 927 -41.48 27.68 -9.85
N PRO A 928 -41.87 26.46 -10.32
CA PRO A 928 -42.85 25.64 -9.60
C PRO A 928 -42.27 24.37 -8.93
N VAL A 929 -42.96 23.93 -7.88
CA VAL A 929 -42.74 22.62 -7.21
C VAL A 929 -43.61 21.54 -7.87
N ALA A 930 -43.08 20.32 -7.92
CA ALA A 930 -43.89 19.09 -8.02
C ALA A 930 -43.46 18.16 -6.88
N ASP A 931 -44.44 17.70 -6.10
CA ASP A 931 -44.22 17.03 -4.80
C ASP A 931 -43.77 15.57 -4.93
N TYR A 932 -43.03 15.10 -3.92
CA TYR A 932 -43.04 13.70 -3.51
C TYR A 932 -43.08 13.60 -1.98
N VAL A 933 -44.13 12.97 -1.45
CA VAL A 933 -44.36 12.78 0.00
C VAL A 933 -44.46 11.28 0.27
N PRO A 934 -43.74 10.73 1.28
CA PRO A 934 -43.72 9.30 1.54
C PRO A 934 -44.98 8.83 2.30
N SER A 935 -45.33 7.55 2.17
CA SER A 935 -46.39 6.91 2.95
C SER A 935 -45.88 5.66 3.68
N GLN A 936 -46.19 5.57 4.98
CA GLN A 936 -46.06 4.35 5.77
C GLN A 936 -47.43 3.88 6.27
N ALA A 937 -47.53 2.55 6.43
CA ALA A 937 -48.40 1.79 7.34
C ALA A 937 -49.95 1.88 7.19
N VAL A 938 -50.62 0.71 7.09
CA VAL A 938 -51.19 -0.03 8.24
C VAL A 938 -51.95 -1.29 7.74
N GLU A 939 -51.96 -2.31 8.60
CA GLU A 939 -52.60 -3.64 8.57
C GLU A 939 -53.99 -3.82 7.90
N GLY A 940 -54.28 -5.08 7.46
CA GLY A 940 -55.53 -5.73 7.90
C GLY A 940 -56.27 -6.71 6.95
N ILE A 941 -56.59 -7.89 7.51
CA ILE A 941 -57.75 -8.81 7.22
C ILE A 941 -57.52 -10.03 6.28
N MET A 942 -57.90 -11.21 6.80
CA MET A 942 -57.90 -12.54 6.16
C MET A 942 -59.23 -12.90 5.46
N PHE A 943 -59.21 -13.83 4.50
CA PHE A 943 -60.11 -15.01 4.29
C PHE A 943 -59.58 -15.78 3.04
N ALA A 944 -59.09 -17.03 3.10
CA ALA A 944 -59.76 -18.34 3.25
C ALA A 944 -60.01 -19.11 1.91
N ASP A 945 -59.44 -20.34 1.85
CA ASP A 945 -59.78 -21.55 1.06
C ASP A 945 -59.85 -21.60 -0.49
N GLY A 946 -59.24 -22.63 -1.10
CA GLY A 946 -59.64 -23.12 -2.45
C GLY A 946 -58.64 -23.97 -3.27
N ASN A 947 -58.73 -25.30 -3.18
CA ASN A 947 -58.04 -26.31 -4.03
C ASN A 947 -58.14 -26.09 -5.57
N PHE A 948 -57.18 -26.60 -6.37
CA PHE A 948 -57.38 -27.82 -7.21
C PHE A 948 -56.14 -28.31 -7.99
N ALA A 949 -56.16 -29.60 -8.33
CA ALA A 949 -55.07 -30.47 -8.81
C ALA A 949 -54.61 -30.33 -10.29
N ALA A 950 -53.48 -30.99 -10.59
CA ALA A 950 -52.91 -31.22 -11.93
C ALA A 950 -53.60 -32.36 -12.73
N PRO A 951 -53.37 -32.42 -14.06
CA PRO A 951 -52.77 -33.60 -14.73
C PRO A 951 -51.76 -33.19 -15.85
N GLY A 952 -50.99 -34.04 -16.55
CA GLY A 952 -50.78 -35.50 -16.46
C GLY A 952 -50.34 -36.17 -17.80
N MET A 953 -49.02 -36.39 -17.98
CA MET A 953 -48.34 -37.47 -18.78
C MET A 953 -48.25 -37.51 -20.34
N MET A 954 -47.18 -38.21 -20.79
CA MET A 954 -46.95 -38.99 -22.06
C MET A 954 -46.35 -38.27 -23.31
N PHE A 955 -45.37 -38.79 -24.08
CA PHE A 955 -44.39 -39.91 -23.92
C PHE A 955 -43.28 -39.93 -25.04
N MET A 956 -42.17 -40.64 -24.79
CA MET A 956 -41.17 -41.24 -25.72
C MET A 956 -40.06 -40.33 -26.33
N GLY A 957 -38.77 -40.73 -26.37
CA GLY A 957 -38.11 -41.87 -25.71
C GLY A 957 -36.68 -42.21 -26.21
N GLY A 958 -35.85 -42.78 -25.33
CA GLY A 958 -34.62 -43.57 -25.62
C GLY A 958 -33.30 -42.81 -25.89
N GLY A 959 -32.13 -43.17 -25.33
CA GLY A 959 -31.85 -44.09 -24.21
C GLY A 959 -30.43 -44.69 -24.19
N ARG A 960 -29.87 -44.88 -22.96
CA ARG A 960 -28.67 -45.68 -22.59
C ARG A 960 -27.30 -45.14 -23.09
N GLY A 961 -26.20 -45.19 -22.33
CA GLY A 961 -25.93 -45.64 -20.94
C GLY A 961 -24.40 -45.54 -20.68
N GLY A 962 -23.86 -45.69 -19.47
CA GLY A 962 -24.46 -45.91 -18.15
C GLY A 962 -23.40 -45.78 -17.03
N MET A 963 -23.80 -46.09 -15.78
CA MET A 963 -23.05 -46.60 -14.60
C MET A 963 -21.50 -46.49 -14.62
N ILE A 964 -20.82 -46.06 -13.54
CA ILE A 964 -20.84 -46.65 -12.17
C ILE A 964 -20.52 -45.58 -11.09
N ASP A 965 -21.12 -45.75 -9.92
CA ASP A 965 -20.78 -45.20 -8.58
C ASP A 965 -20.37 -46.43 -7.72
N PRO A 966 -19.47 -46.42 -6.69
CA PRO A 966 -19.21 -45.30 -5.76
C PRO A 966 -17.79 -45.15 -5.13
N ASP A 967 -17.67 -44.14 -4.25
CA ASP A 967 -16.92 -44.18 -2.96
C ASP A 967 -15.36 -44.14 -2.94
N PRO A 968 -14.69 -43.85 -1.78
CA PRO A 968 -13.82 -42.66 -1.68
C PRO A 968 -12.36 -42.97 -1.24
N VAL A 969 -11.69 -41.99 -0.59
CA VAL A 969 -10.37 -41.98 0.12
C VAL A 969 -9.25 -41.19 -0.63
N LEU A 970 -8.98 -39.92 -0.27
CA LEU A 970 -8.03 -39.40 0.76
C LEU A 970 -6.55 -39.35 0.31
N ILE A 971 -5.88 -38.22 0.62
CA ILE A 971 -4.42 -37.91 0.51
C ILE A 971 -3.96 -37.59 -0.95
N TYR A 972 -3.27 -36.49 -1.27
CA TYR A 972 -2.67 -35.39 -0.48
C TYR A 972 -3.35 -34.04 -0.77
#